data_AF-A0AAD6VJW4-F1
#
_entry.id   AF-A0AAD6VJW4-F1
#
_cell.length_a   1.000
_cell.length_b   1.000
_cell.length_c   1.000
_cell.angle_alpha   90.00
_cell.angle_beta   90.00
_cell.angle_gamma   90.00
#
_symmetry.space_group_name_H-M   'P 1'
#
loop_
_entity.id
_entity.type
_entity.pdbx_description
1 polymer ?
#
loop_
_entity_poly.entity_id
_entity_poly.type
_entity_poly.pdbx_seq_one_letter_code
_entity_poly.pdbx_strand_id
1 'polypeptide(L)'
;MMMDERSHLQGDLYVSPAPSTMAAPSQPSYSPYALAPNQPSYNPYAHSLDSYRDEPDAAYPPPSPDGSGMLLPSTPPVRAAHSAAYGDAGYTASTGAYVPGRASAQERKKRRLIGLGALAALIVVAAAVVIPVYFFVIKKHNDGSKSTSSNVSAGGGGGGGSGNSNTGGTGPARAISGGNGSTVFTTSGQSFVYNNSFGGFWVDDATDPFLNGAQPNSWTPPLNQSWNWGTDRIYGVNLGGWFVLEPFIAPALFQKYPSAPDEWTLTTLMRADGSLNDTLENHYDTFITEEDMAQIAGAGLNWVRIPIPFWAISTWSDVGQDLNGTTVAEPFLESVCWKYILRALGWARKYGLRVNLDIHTAPGSQNGYNHSGKLGQVNFLNGPMGVANAQRMLDYIRIIIEFVSQDEYKDLVPMVGIVNEALMSTIGRTQLTNFYLEAHNMIRGITGYGEGNGPYISIHDGFDGVASWAGFLPGSDRIILDTHPYFAFDQQPNDSPIATSEDPAQAGGIWPKQACSSWGPSLNTSRTAFGVTVAGEFSNGYNDCGLFLTGVNGTAFYGGDCSLWEDSTTWNASVKAGVMQFALASMDATQDWFFWTWKIGAAADGGVRSPLWSYQLGLQGGWMPQDPRSAVGAWASRGVVDPPFDGTFSAWQTGGAGAGTIAPTATAEFGQWPPTSIAHVNATAQTVLPTYTPTAAVTTLMYTTPAPTPGAGATEPTPTVSVGNGWVNAADTALAMTAVAGCTYPDAWNALSQPAPTALCTGA
;
A
#
# COMPACT_ATOMS: atom_id res chain seq x y z
N MET A 1 -46.19 7.86 -45.87
CA MET A 1 -47.57 7.36 -46.02
C MET A 1 -47.49 5.84 -45.95
N MET A 2 -48.30 5.18 -45.10
CA MET A 2 -48.50 3.73 -44.85
C MET A 2 -47.52 2.72 -45.52
N MET A 3 -46.71 1.96 -44.77
CA MET A 3 -47.05 0.72 -44.01
C MET A 3 -47.20 -0.56 -44.88
N ASP A 4 -46.42 -1.59 -44.52
CA ASP A 4 -46.61 -3.06 -44.63
C ASP A 4 -45.25 -3.76 -44.95
N GLU A 5 -44.70 -4.57 -44.04
CA GLU A 5 -44.87 -6.05 -43.84
C GLU A 5 -43.96 -6.88 -44.80
N ARG A 6 -42.99 -7.66 -44.29
CA ARG A 6 -43.03 -9.12 -43.94
C ARG A 6 -43.36 -10.05 -45.14
N SER A 7 -42.74 -11.22 -45.38
CA SER A 7 -41.60 -11.93 -44.73
C SER A 7 -41.23 -13.23 -45.50
N HIS A 8 -40.18 -13.95 -45.05
CA HIS A 8 -39.99 -15.43 -45.08
C HIS A 8 -39.43 -16.22 -46.31
N LEU A 9 -38.50 -17.15 -45.96
CA LEU A 9 -38.14 -18.46 -46.58
C LEU A 9 -37.39 -18.50 -47.95
N GLN A 10 -36.72 -19.59 -48.38
CA GLN A 10 -35.74 -20.51 -47.75
C GLN A 10 -35.12 -21.46 -48.83
N GLY A 11 -33.84 -21.84 -48.74
CA GLY A 11 -33.21 -22.94 -49.52
C GLY A 11 -32.72 -22.58 -50.95
N ASP A 12 -31.86 -23.38 -51.61
CA ASP A 12 -31.00 -24.48 -51.12
C ASP A 12 -29.88 -24.87 -52.15
N LEU A 13 -28.95 -25.75 -51.75
CA LEU A 13 -28.07 -26.63 -52.55
C LEU A 13 -26.91 -26.07 -53.44
N TYR A 14 -25.69 -26.23 -52.90
CA TYR A 14 -24.50 -26.91 -53.49
C TYR A 14 -24.26 -26.99 -55.01
N VAL A 15 -23.11 -26.47 -55.46
CA VAL A 15 -22.14 -27.18 -56.35
C VAL A 15 -20.70 -26.78 -55.96
N SER A 16 -19.75 -27.72 -56.02
CA SER A 16 -18.30 -27.44 -55.98
C SER A 16 -17.60 -28.04 -57.20
N PRO A 17 -16.50 -27.43 -57.65
CA PRO A 17 -15.32 -28.25 -57.95
C PRO A 17 -14.02 -27.67 -57.38
N ALA A 18 -13.02 -28.54 -57.25
CA ALA A 18 -11.64 -28.23 -56.87
C ALA A 18 -10.69 -28.95 -57.86
N PRO A 19 -9.35 -28.89 -57.71
CA PRO A 19 -8.50 -27.85 -57.14
C PRO A 19 -7.50 -27.29 -58.18
N SER A 20 -6.78 -26.22 -57.85
CA SER A 20 -5.54 -25.85 -58.55
C SER A 20 -4.48 -25.30 -57.59
N THR A 21 -3.24 -25.79 -57.74
CA THR A 21 -2.12 -25.47 -56.86
C THR A 21 -1.16 -24.47 -57.51
N MET A 22 -0.89 -23.33 -56.89
CA MET A 22 0.39 -22.63 -57.07
C MET A 22 0.72 -21.64 -55.94
N ALA A 23 2.03 -21.44 -55.77
CA ALA A 23 2.78 -20.56 -54.87
C ALA A 23 2.04 -19.48 -54.04
N ALA A 24 2.37 -19.41 -52.75
CA ALA A 24 2.06 -18.26 -51.89
C ALA A 24 2.96 -17.05 -52.22
N PRO A 25 2.41 -15.83 -52.34
CA PRO A 25 3.20 -14.59 -52.35
C PRO A 25 3.71 -14.27 -50.95
N SER A 26 4.95 -13.76 -50.85
CA SER A 26 5.54 -13.29 -49.60
C SER A 26 4.81 -12.05 -49.06
N GLN A 27 4.24 -12.14 -47.87
CA GLN A 27 3.73 -10.97 -47.14
C GLN A 27 4.89 -10.13 -46.58
N PRO A 28 4.88 -8.79 -46.73
CA PRO A 28 5.85 -7.92 -46.07
C PRO A 28 5.52 -7.80 -44.57
N SER A 29 6.47 -8.15 -43.70
CA SER A 29 6.32 -8.05 -42.25
C SER A 29 6.38 -6.59 -41.77
N TYR A 30 5.23 -5.95 -41.63
CA TYR A 30 5.10 -4.68 -40.92
C TYR A 30 5.18 -4.92 -39.40
N SER A 31 6.27 -4.45 -38.78
CA SER A 31 6.36 -4.30 -37.33
C SER A 31 5.88 -2.90 -36.94
N PRO A 32 4.89 -2.75 -36.04
CA PRO A 32 4.55 -1.46 -35.46
C PRO A 32 5.55 -0.99 -34.39
N TYR A 33 6.49 -1.85 -33.96
CA TYR A 33 7.53 -1.49 -33.00
C TYR A 33 8.73 -0.84 -33.70
N ALA A 34 8.58 0.45 -33.99
CA ALA A 34 9.67 1.34 -34.38
C ALA A 34 9.89 2.41 -33.30
N LEU A 35 10.48 2.01 -32.17
CA LEU A 35 10.95 2.96 -31.16
C LEU A 35 12.01 3.88 -31.80
N ALA A 36 11.81 5.19 -31.69
CA ALA A 36 12.79 6.17 -32.16
C ALA A 36 14.04 6.11 -31.27
N PRO A 37 15.25 5.84 -31.82
CA PRO A 37 16.47 5.90 -31.04
C PRO A 37 16.79 7.36 -30.67
N ASN A 38 17.49 7.53 -29.53
CA ASN A 38 17.91 8.81 -28.94
C ASN A 38 16.82 9.61 -28.20
N GLN A 39 16.30 9.03 -27.12
CA GLN A 39 16.05 9.77 -25.89
C GLN A 39 16.88 9.12 -24.77
N PRO A 40 17.63 9.88 -23.94
CA PRO A 40 18.29 9.31 -22.78
C PRO A 40 17.25 8.97 -21.70
N SER A 41 17.46 7.86 -20.98
CA SER A 41 16.68 7.53 -19.79
C SER A 41 16.90 8.59 -18.71
N TYR A 42 15.89 9.43 -18.47
CA TYR A 42 15.94 10.48 -17.46
C TYR A 42 15.90 9.85 -16.05
N ASN A 43 16.85 10.23 -15.19
CA ASN A 43 17.02 9.66 -13.85
C ASN A 43 16.66 10.70 -12.78
N PRO A 44 15.55 10.53 -12.03
CA PRO A 44 15.14 11.49 -10.99
C PRO A 44 16.03 11.44 -9.73
N TYR A 45 16.82 10.39 -9.52
CA TYR A 45 17.62 10.20 -8.30
C TYR A 45 19.06 10.78 -8.38
N ALA A 46 19.42 11.47 -9.48
CA ALA A 46 20.80 11.80 -9.81
C ALA A 46 21.36 13.11 -9.22
N HIS A 47 20.77 13.70 -8.16
CA HIS A 47 21.21 14.99 -7.60
C HIS A 47 21.15 15.12 -6.07
N SER A 48 21.97 14.35 -5.33
CA SER A 48 22.49 14.76 -4.00
C SER A 48 23.63 13.85 -3.50
N LEU A 49 24.85 13.97 -4.05
CA LEU A 49 26.08 13.42 -3.43
C LEU A 49 27.40 13.84 -4.14
N ASP A 50 27.68 15.14 -4.30
CA ASP A 50 29.05 15.57 -4.64
C ASP A 50 29.33 17.05 -4.29
N SER A 51 30.17 17.31 -3.27
CA SER A 51 30.74 18.64 -2.97
C SER A 51 31.80 18.62 -1.84
N TYR A 52 32.88 17.84 -1.98
CA TYR A 52 34.08 18.04 -1.15
C TYR A 52 35.40 17.63 -1.84
N ARG A 53 36.02 18.56 -2.58
CA ARG A 53 37.47 18.65 -2.79
C ARG A 53 37.87 19.97 -3.45
N ASP A 54 38.95 20.56 -2.94
CA ASP A 54 39.34 21.96 -3.17
C ASP A 54 40.55 22.14 -4.12
N GLU A 55 40.61 23.37 -4.68
CA GLU A 55 41.83 24.13 -5.08
C GLU A 55 42.65 23.66 -6.32
N PRO A 56 43.53 24.52 -6.92
CA PRO A 56 43.98 25.85 -6.45
C PRO A 56 43.91 27.04 -7.45
N ASP A 57 44.11 28.29 -7.00
CA ASP A 57 45.41 29.01 -7.19
C ASP A 57 45.53 30.47 -6.63
N ALA A 58 46.73 30.74 -6.09
CA ALA A 58 47.48 32.02 -6.03
C ALA A 58 46.97 33.32 -5.32
N ALA A 59 47.50 33.60 -4.11
CA ALA A 59 48.23 34.85 -3.75
C ALA A 59 48.91 34.82 -2.34
N TYR A 60 49.96 35.64 -2.13
CA TYR A 60 50.86 35.75 -0.95
C TYR A 60 51.48 37.20 -0.92
N PRO A 61 52.24 37.72 0.10
CA PRO A 61 52.76 37.16 1.37
C PRO A 61 52.56 38.11 2.64
N PRO A 62 53.50 38.36 3.60
CA PRO A 62 53.32 37.98 5.03
C PRO A 62 53.63 39.14 6.06
N PRO A 63 53.86 38.91 7.39
CA PRO A 63 55.09 38.28 7.95
C PRO A 63 54.90 37.35 9.19
N SER A 64 56.02 36.73 9.62
CA SER A 64 56.20 35.65 10.64
C SER A 64 56.65 36.22 12.04
N PRO A 65 57.22 35.48 13.04
CA PRO A 65 57.52 34.02 13.19
C PRO A 65 57.26 33.36 14.58
N ASP A 66 57.38 32.01 14.62
CA ASP A 66 58.02 31.12 15.64
C ASP A 66 57.30 29.75 15.75
N GLY A 67 57.95 28.58 15.91
CA GLY A 67 59.38 28.24 15.82
C GLY A 67 59.68 26.74 16.12
N SER A 68 60.67 26.13 15.42
CA SER A 68 61.27 24.78 15.59
C SER A 68 60.39 23.51 15.35
N GLY A 69 60.89 22.38 14.82
CA GLY A 69 62.17 22.13 14.12
C GLY A 69 62.53 20.63 13.86
N MET A 70 63.35 20.37 12.82
CA MET A 70 64.13 19.12 12.52
C MET A 70 63.38 17.81 12.11
N LEU A 71 63.91 16.89 11.27
CA LEU A 71 64.86 16.93 10.13
C LEU A 71 64.76 15.61 9.28
N LEU A 72 65.35 15.60 8.06
CA LEU A 72 65.33 14.52 7.02
C LEU A 72 66.60 13.61 7.08
N PRO A 73 66.93 12.64 6.16
CA PRO A 73 66.35 12.20 4.86
C PRO A 73 66.13 10.64 4.78
N SER A 74 66.18 9.82 3.69
CA SER A 74 66.56 9.92 2.24
C SER A 74 65.97 8.75 1.39
N THR A 75 66.08 8.84 0.04
CA THR A 75 65.76 7.83 -1.01
C THR A 75 66.91 7.74 -2.06
N PRO A 76 66.83 7.06 -3.24
CA PRO A 76 66.31 5.73 -3.66
C PRO A 76 67.49 4.85 -4.23
N PRO A 77 67.35 3.88 -5.20
CA PRO A 77 67.18 4.18 -6.65
C PRO A 77 66.36 3.14 -7.48
N VAL A 78 66.43 3.23 -8.82
CA VAL A 78 65.50 2.66 -9.84
C VAL A 78 66.08 1.51 -10.69
N ARG A 79 65.24 0.56 -11.15
CA ARG A 79 65.28 -0.17 -12.46
C ARG A 79 64.07 -1.14 -12.59
N ALA A 80 63.74 -1.74 -13.74
CA ALA A 80 63.44 -1.22 -15.10
C ALA A 80 63.09 -2.42 -16.02
N ALA A 81 61.94 -2.35 -16.73
CA ALA A 81 61.54 -3.07 -17.96
C ALA A 81 61.90 -4.56 -18.21
N HIS A 82 60.91 -5.35 -18.63
CA HIS A 82 61.05 -6.25 -19.79
C HIS A 82 59.69 -6.47 -20.48
N SER A 83 59.70 -6.69 -21.80
CA SER A 83 58.52 -6.84 -22.65
C SER A 83 58.55 -8.15 -23.45
N ALA A 84 57.38 -8.73 -23.71
CA ALA A 84 57.16 -9.82 -24.68
C ALA A 84 55.79 -9.62 -25.36
N ALA A 85 55.61 -10.15 -26.58
CA ALA A 85 54.62 -9.62 -27.52
C ALA A 85 53.77 -10.69 -28.23
N TYR A 86 52.56 -10.27 -28.65
CA TYR A 86 51.68 -10.85 -29.68
C TYR A 86 51.06 -12.24 -29.47
N GLY A 87 49.80 -12.37 -29.93
CA GLY A 87 49.01 -13.60 -29.94
C GLY A 87 47.56 -13.36 -30.33
N ASP A 88 47.31 -12.98 -31.59
CA ASP A 88 45.96 -12.72 -32.14
C ASP A 88 45.30 -14.01 -32.67
N ALA A 89 44.02 -14.22 -32.33
CA ALA A 89 43.14 -15.24 -32.89
C ALA A 89 41.67 -14.91 -32.59
N GLY A 90 40.83 -14.77 -33.62
CA GLY A 90 39.44 -14.31 -33.49
C GLY A 90 38.44 -15.37 -33.00
N TYR A 91 37.36 -14.91 -32.35
CA TYR A 91 36.21 -15.73 -32.00
C TYR A 91 35.34 -16.04 -33.21
N THR A 92 35.02 -17.32 -33.42
CA THR A 92 33.92 -17.77 -34.28
C THR A 92 32.83 -18.41 -33.41
N ALA A 93 31.57 -18.03 -33.66
CA ALA A 93 30.43 -18.61 -32.96
C ALA A 93 30.13 -20.02 -33.46
N SER A 94 29.74 -20.92 -32.56
CA SER A 94 29.13 -22.21 -32.92
C SER A 94 27.91 -22.49 -32.04
N THR A 95 26.83 -22.96 -32.66
CA THR A 95 25.56 -23.26 -32.00
C THR A 95 25.53 -24.73 -31.56
N GLY A 96 25.38 -24.98 -30.25
CA GLY A 96 25.24 -26.32 -29.68
C GLY A 96 23.88 -26.51 -29.02
N ALA A 97 23.06 -27.43 -29.53
CA ALA A 97 21.75 -27.75 -28.96
C ALA A 97 21.87 -28.71 -27.76
N TYR A 98 21.14 -28.43 -26.67
CA TYR A 98 21.11 -29.27 -25.48
C TYR A 98 20.11 -30.44 -25.62
N VAL A 99 20.50 -31.65 -25.20
CA VAL A 99 19.65 -32.84 -25.18
C VAL A 99 19.58 -33.42 -23.77
N PRO A 100 18.40 -33.50 -23.12
CA PRO A 100 18.29 -34.01 -21.74
C PRO A 100 18.60 -35.52 -21.62
N GLY A 101 19.51 -35.87 -20.70
CA GLY A 101 19.86 -37.25 -20.37
C GLY A 101 18.76 -37.99 -19.59
N ARG A 102 18.49 -39.25 -19.94
CA ARG A 102 17.50 -40.10 -19.23
C ARG A 102 18.12 -40.80 -18.01
N ALA A 103 17.73 -40.41 -16.81
CA ALA A 103 18.15 -41.04 -15.54
C ALA A 103 17.83 -42.55 -15.49
N SER A 104 18.69 -43.32 -14.81
CA SER A 104 18.74 -44.79 -14.90
C SER A 104 17.55 -45.49 -14.23
N ALA A 105 17.35 -46.78 -14.53
CA ALA A 105 16.30 -47.58 -13.91
C ALA A 105 16.54 -47.81 -12.39
N GLN A 106 17.79 -47.78 -11.95
CA GLN A 106 18.20 -48.12 -10.58
C GLN A 106 17.88 -46.98 -9.59
N GLU A 107 18.05 -45.73 -10.01
CA GLU A 107 17.70 -44.54 -9.23
C GLU A 107 16.18 -44.42 -8.99
N ARG A 108 15.36 -44.77 -10.00
CA ARG A 108 13.89 -44.76 -9.90
C ARG A 108 13.39 -45.71 -8.82
N LYS A 109 14.07 -46.86 -8.63
CA LYS A 109 13.76 -47.82 -7.56
C LYS A 109 14.10 -47.27 -6.17
N LYS A 110 15.21 -46.53 -6.05
CA LYS A 110 15.62 -45.86 -4.79
C LYS A 110 14.66 -44.73 -4.41
N ARG A 111 14.27 -43.87 -5.36
CA ARG A 111 13.29 -42.79 -5.14
C ARG A 111 11.91 -43.32 -4.72
N ARG A 112 11.43 -44.42 -5.31
CA ARG A 112 10.16 -45.06 -4.91
C ARG A 112 10.17 -45.59 -3.47
N LEU A 113 11.27 -46.16 -3.00
CA LEU A 113 11.40 -46.63 -1.62
C LEU A 113 11.39 -45.47 -0.61
N ILE A 114 12.04 -44.35 -0.94
CA ILE A 114 12.03 -43.12 -0.12
C ILE A 114 10.59 -42.56 -0.04
N GLY A 115 9.88 -42.47 -1.17
CA GLY A 115 8.49 -42.00 -1.19
C GLY A 115 7.52 -42.86 -0.37
N LEU A 116 7.70 -44.19 -0.39
CA LEU A 116 6.92 -45.10 0.46
C LEU A 116 7.24 -44.94 1.97
N GLY A 117 8.52 -44.69 2.32
CA GLY A 117 8.92 -44.37 3.68
C GLY A 117 8.32 -43.05 4.18
N ALA A 118 8.35 -42.00 3.34
CA ALA A 118 7.75 -40.71 3.65
C ALA A 118 6.22 -40.84 3.84
N LEU A 119 5.53 -41.57 2.97
CA LEU A 119 4.09 -41.83 3.10
C LEU A 119 3.74 -42.59 4.39
N ALA A 120 4.54 -43.59 4.76
CA ALA A 120 4.36 -44.32 6.02
C ALA A 120 4.55 -43.42 7.26
N ALA A 121 5.56 -42.54 7.24
CA ALA A 121 5.75 -41.55 8.30
C ALA A 121 4.57 -40.56 8.40
N LEU A 122 4.06 -40.09 7.25
CA LEU A 122 2.90 -39.20 7.19
C LEU A 122 1.63 -39.85 7.77
N ILE A 123 1.40 -41.14 7.49
CA ILE A 123 0.30 -41.92 8.07
C ILE A 123 0.44 -42.07 9.59
N VAL A 124 1.67 -42.28 10.11
CA VAL A 124 1.92 -42.36 11.56
C VAL A 124 1.69 -41.00 12.24
N VAL A 125 2.12 -39.89 11.64
CA VAL A 125 1.86 -38.54 12.16
C VAL A 125 0.36 -38.22 12.12
N ALA A 126 -0.32 -38.53 11.02
CA ALA A 126 -1.77 -38.35 10.91
C ALA A 126 -2.52 -39.16 11.98
N ALA A 127 -2.15 -40.42 12.22
CA ALA A 127 -2.73 -41.22 13.30
C ALA A 127 -2.45 -40.63 14.69
N ALA A 128 -1.22 -40.15 14.93
CA ALA A 128 -0.82 -39.54 16.19
C ALA A 128 -1.54 -38.21 16.50
N VAL A 129 -2.01 -37.48 15.48
CA VAL A 129 -2.82 -36.25 15.66
C VAL A 129 -4.32 -36.54 15.70
N VAL A 130 -4.83 -37.37 14.80
CA VAL A 130 -6.28 -37.63 14.67
C VAL A 130 -6.83 -38.45 15.84
N ILE A 131 -6.07 -39.41 16.38
CA ILE A 131 -6.55 -40.26 17.48
C ILE A 131 -6.80 -39.44 18.77
N PRO A 132 -5.87 -38.59 19.25
CA PRO A 132 -6.16 -37.69 20.37
C PRO A 132 -7.34 -36.75 20.12
N VAL A 133 -7.43 -36.10 18.95
CA VAL A 133 -8.54 -35.19 18.62
C VAL A 133 -9.89 -35.92 18.67
N TYR A 134 -9.98 -37.13 18.11
CA TYR A 134 -11.20 -37.92 18.14
C TYR A 134 -11.66 -38.27 19.57
N PHE A 135 -10.73 -38.67 20.45
CA PHE A 135 -11.07 -39.08 21.82
C PHE A 135 -11.24 -37.92 22.83
N PHE A 136 -10.55 -36.78 22.65
CA PHE A 136 -10.63 -35.65 23.57
C PHE A 136 -11.60 -34.55 23.14
N VAL A 137 -11.84 -34.36 21.83
CA VAL A 137 -12.71 -33.27 21.32
C VAL A 137 -14.07 -33.82 20.88
N ILE A 138 -14.11 -34.90 20.10
CA ILE A 138 -15.34 -35.32 19.40
C ILE A 138 -16.25 -36.19 20.29
N LYS A 139 -15.71 -37.15 21.05
CA LYS A 139 -16.55 -38.11 21.79
C LYS A 139 -16.74 -37.78 23.28
N LYS A 140 -17.52 -36.74 23.57
CA LYS A 140 -18.04 -36.49 24.93
C LYS A 140 -19.49 -36.02 24.94
N HIS A 141 -20.44 -36.96 24.84
CA HIS A 141 -21.71 -36.97 25.61
C HIS A 141 -22.50 -38.27 25.34
N ASN A 142 -22.47 -39.20 26.31
CA ASN A 142 -23.57 -40.08 26.73
C ASN A 142 -23.04 -41.09 27.76
N ASP A 143 -23.39 -40.88 29.03
CA ASP A 143 -24.34 -41.75 29.74
C ASP A 143 -24.63 -41.23 31.15
N GLY A 144 -25.83 -41.49 31.65
CA GLY A 144 -26.35 -40.92 32.89
C GLY A 144 -26.06 -41.77 34.13
N SER A 145 -25.52 -41.13 35.16
CA SER A 145 -25.78 -41.35 36.60
C SER A 145 -26.03 -42.78 37.11
N LYS A 146 -25.10 -43.28 37.95
CA LYS A 146 -25.44 -44.07 39.15
C LYS A 146 -24.37 -43.92 40.24
N SER A 147 -24.76 -44.18 41.49
CA SER A 147 -24.14 -43.63 42.70
C SER A 147 -23.67 -44.68 43.71
N THR A 148 -22.61 -44.40 44.46
CA THR A 148 -22.41 -44.97 45.82
C THR A 148 -21.57 -44.07 46.75
N SER A 149 -22.27 -43.43 47.69
CA SER A 149 -21.91 -43.14 49.10
C SER A 149 -20.45 -43.12 49.60
N SER A 150 -20.09 -42.06 50.34
CA SER A 150 -19.83 -42.17 51.80
C SER A 150 -19.99 -40.81 52.51
N ASN A 151 -20.15 -40.81 53.83
CA ASN A 151 -20.69 -39.67 54.62
C ASN A 151 -19.61 -38.82 55.31
N VAL A 152 -19.89 -37.52 55.48
CA VAL A 152 -19.73 -36.77 56.75
C VAL A 152 -20.97 -35.85 56.92
N SER A 153 -21.31 -35.41 58.13
CA SER A 153 -22.63 -34.82 58.47
C SER A 153 -22.57 -33.45 59.17
N ALA A 154 -23.75 -32.80 59.26
CA ALA A 154 -24.12 -31.47 59.82
C ALA A 154 -24.24 -30.35 58.76
N GLY A 155 -25.29 -29.51 58.71
CA GLY A 155 -26.51 -29.39 59.54
C GLY A 155 -26.75 -27.92 59.95
N GLY A 156 -27.92 -27.29 59.77
CA GLY A 156 -29.16 -27.72 59.10
C GLY A 156 -30.27 -26.65 59.18
N GLY A 157 -31.34 -26.82 58.39
CA GLY A 157 -32.53 -25.94 58.36
C GLY A 157 -32.39 -24.67 57.50
N GLY A 158 -33.45 -24.15 56.86
CA GLY A 158 -34.80 -24.70 56.71
C GLY A 158 -35.81 -23.72 56.11
N GLY A 159 -36.41 -24.06 54.96
CA GLY A 159 -37.45 -23.27 54.27
C GLY A 159 -36.91 -22.29 53.21
N GLY A 160 -37.64 -21.98 52.13
CA GLY A 160 -38.95 -22.53 51.73
C GLY A 160 -39.80 -21.54 50.93
N GLY A 161 -39.53 -21.37 49.64
CA GLY A 161 -40.32 -20.47 48.77
C GLY A 161 -40.23 -20.88 47.30
N SER A 162 -41.35 -21.29 46.71
CA SER A 162 -41.43 -21.64 45.29
C SER A 162 -41.76 -20.38 44.47
N GLY A 163 -40.84 -19.96 43.61
CA GLY A 163 -41.05 -18.94 42.60
C GLY A 163 -41.12 -19.57 41.21
N ASN A 164 -42.30 -19.57 40.58
CA ASN A 164 -42.51 -20.22 39.28
C ASN A 164 -42.05 -19.30 38.12
N SER A 165 -40.74 -19.22 37.88
CA SER A 165 -40.17 -18.46 36.76
C SER A 165 -40.31 -19.22 35.43
N ASN A 166 -41.12 -18.68 34.52
CA ASN A 166 -41.38 -19.24 33.20
C ASN A 166 -40.12 -19.15 32.30
N THR A 167 -39.44 -20.25 32.05
CA THR A 167 -38.18 -20.28 31.27
C THR A 167 -38.43 -20.22 29.76
N GLY A 168 -38.74 -19.03 29.24
CA GLY A 168 -38.54 -18.71 27.83
C GLY A 168 -37.04 -18.66 27.54
N GLY A 169 -36.47 -19.76 27.01
CA GLY A 169 -35.03 -19.91 26.82
C GLY A 169 -34.49 -19.09 25.65
N THR A 170 -33.97 -17.90 25.93
CA THR A 170 -32.99 -17.24 25.05
C THR A 170 -31.67 -18.02 25.07
N GLY A 171 -30.97 -18.10 23.95
CA GLY A 171 -29.59 -18.60 23.92
C GLY A 171 -28.65 -17.72 24.75
N PRO A 172 -27.42 -18.19 25.04
CA PRO A 172 -26.40 -17.34 25.65
C PRO A 172 -26.14 -16.13 24.76
N ALA A 173 -26.20 -14.92 25.33
CA ALA A 173 -25.93 -13.69 24.61
C ALA A 173 -24.48 -13.67 24.09
N ARG A 174 -24.29 -13.17 22.86
CA ARG A 174 -22.96 -12.92 22.29
C ARG A 174 -22.25 -11.89 23.17
N ALA A 175 -20.97 -12.13 23.47
CA ALA A 175 -20.17 -11.15 24.20
C ALA A 175 -19.94 -9.93 23.29
N ILE A 176 -20.30 -8.74 23.77
CA ILE A 176 -20.11 -7.47 23.03
C ILE A 176 -18.72 -6.84 23.24
N SER A 177 -17.87 -7.49 24.04
CA SER A 177 -16.47 -7.08 24.24
C SER A 177 -15.62 -8.23 24.77
N GLY A 178 -14.31 -8.15 24.57
CA GLY A 178 -13.37 -9.17 25.08
C GLY A 178 -11.91 -8.72 25.08
N GLY A 179 -11.17 -9.13 26.11
CA GLY A 179 -9.72 -8.94 26.19
C GLY A 179 -8.93 -10.17 25.73
N ASN A 180 -7.64 -10.21 26.06
CA ASN A 180 -6.75 -11.33 25.75
C ASN A 180 -7.33 -12.71 26.13
N GLY A 181 -7.24 -13.68 25.22
CA GLY A 181 -7.73 -15.04 25.40
C GLY A 181 -9.25 -15.22 25.22
N SER A 182 -10.00 -14.16 24.89
CA SER A 182 -11.43 -14.26 24.56
C SER A 182 -11.65 -14.88 23.17
N THR A 183 -12.79 -15.54 22.99
CA THR A 183 -13.22 -16.03 21.67
C THR A 183 -13.94 -14.93 20.91
N VAL A 184 -13.45 -14.60 19.73
CA VAL A 184 -14.15 -13.76 18.75
C VAL A 184 -14.98 -14.66 17.83
N PHE A 185 -16.19 -14.21 17.47
CA PHE A 185 -16.99 -14.77 16.39
C PHE A 185 -17.07 -13.77 15.25
N THR A 186 -16.67 -14.19 14.04
CA THR A 186 -16.67 -13.37 12.83
C THR A 186 -18.07 -13.25 12.24
N THR A 187 -18.26 -12.30 11.32
CA THR A 187 -19.52 -12.16 10.58
C THR A 187 -19.87 -13.36 9.70
N SER A 188 -18.88 -14.21 9.36
CA SER A 188 -19.04 -15.47 8.62
C SER A 188 -19.36 -16.69 9.52
N GLY A 189 -19.51 -16.50 10.83
CA GLY A 189 -19.79 -17.58 11.79
C GLY A 189 -18.57 -18.44 12.16
N GLN A 190 -17.37 -18.05 11.72
CA GLN A 190 -16.12 -18.64 12.18
C GLN A 190 -15.72 -18.05 13.55
N SER A 191 -14.73 -18.66 14.21
CA SER A 191 -14.27 -18.18 15.52
C SER A 191 -12.78 -18.38 15.73
N PHE A 192 -12.11 -17.38 16.29
CA PHE A 192 -10.69 -17.42 16.68
C PHE A 192 -10.49 -16.92 18.13
N VAL A 193 -9.29 -17.06 18.66
CA VAL A 193 -8.92 -16.55 19.99
C VAL A 193 -8.18 -15.22 19.83
N TYR A 194 -8.68 -14.18 20.50
CA TYR A 194 -8.05 -12.86 20.48
C TYR A 194 -6.78 -12.87 21.35
N ASN A 195 -5.62 -12.94 20.70
CA ASN A 195 -4.32 -12.94 21.37
C ASN A 195 -3.76 -11.51 21.40
N ASN A 196 -3.76 -10.89 22.58
CA ASN A 196 -3.21 -9.55 22.80
C ASN A 196 -2.57 -9.46 24.18
N SER A 197 -1.25 -9.66 24.25
CA SER A 197 -0.48 -9.56 25.50
C SER A 197 -0.31 -8.13 26.02
N PHE A 198 -0.75 -7.13 25.25
CA PHE A 198 -0.50 -5.71 25.47
C PHE A 198 -1.66 -4.97 26.15
N GLY A 199 -2.67 -5.70 26.63
CA GLY A 199 -3.80 -5.15 27.37
C GLY A 199 -4.91 -4.56 26.49
N GLY A 200 -4.86 -4.78 25.17
CA GLY A 200 -5.95 -4.40 24.28
C GLY A 200 -7.21 -5.25 24.47
N PHE A 201 -8.35 -4.69 24.07
CA PHE A 201 -9.65 -5.33 24.11
C PHE A 201 -10.53 -4.86 22.94
N TRP A 202 -11.35 -5.76 22.43
CA TRP A 202 -12.29 -5.48 21.34
C TRP A 202 -13.69 -5.14 21.85
N VAL A 203 -14.46 -4.44 21.01
CA VAL A 203 -15.88 -4.09 21.22
C VAL A 203 -16.67 -4.36 19.94
N ASP A 204 -17.81 -5.03 20.06
CA ASP A 204 -18.65 -5.49 18.95
C ASP A 204 -20.12 -5.56 19.43
N ASP A 205 -20.80 -4.41 19.40
CA ASP A 205 -22.22 -4.28 19.74
C ASP A 205 -23.04 -4.11 18.45
N ALA A 206 -23.97 -5.03 18.19
CA ALA A 206 -24.85 -4.98 17.02
C ALA A 206 -25.91 -3.87 17.09
N THR A 207 -26.21 -3.35 18.29
CA THR A 207 -27.20 -2.28 18.49
C THR A 207 -26.62 -0.89 18.27
N ASP A 208 -25.30 -0.73 18.46
CA ASP A 208 -24.48 0.44 18.14
C ASP A 208 -23.12 0.03 17.55
N PRO A 209 -23.04 -0.20 16.22
CA PRO A 209 -21.80 -0.58 15.54
C PRO A 209 -20.79 0.59 15.38
N PHE A 210 -21.06 1.75 15.97
CA PHE A 210 -20.20 2.94 15.92
C PHE A 210 -19.54 3.25 17.28
N LEU A 211 -19.68 2.37 18.28
CA LEU A 211 -18.96 2.46 19.56
C LEU A 211 -17.43 2.48 19.41
N ASN A 212 -16.86 3.68 19.45
CA ASN A 212 -15.41 3.96 19.42
C ASN A 212 -14.71 3.63 20.78
N GLY A 213 -15.18 2.59 21.48
CA GLY A 213 -14.77 2.24 22.85
C GLY A 213 -13.67 1.18 22.98
N ALA A 214 -13.26 0.54 21.89
CA ALA A 214 -12.18 -0.45 21.88
C ALA A 214 -10.80 0.19 22.02
N GLN A 215 -9.81 -0.60 22.45
CA GLN A 215 -8.43 -0.15 22.65
C GLN A 215 -7.44 -1.22 22.13
N PRO A 216 -6.46 -0.90 21.28
CA PRO A 216 -5.61 -1.91 20.66
C PRO A 216 -4.49 -2.38 21.60
N ASN A 217 -4.06 -1.54 22.54
CA ASN A 217 -3.05 -1.83 23.56
C ASN A 217 -3.12 -0.78 24.68
N SER A 218 -2.51 -1.06 25.83
CA SER A 218 -2.63 -0.25 27.05
C SER A 218 -1.93 1.11 27.02
N TRP A 219 -1.22 1.47 25.95
CA TRP A 219 -0.53 2.77 25.80
C TRP A 219 -1.10 3.64 24.67
N THR A 220 -2.08 3.14 23.92
CA THR A 220 -2.76 3.90 22.86
C THR A 220 -4.09 4.42 23.40
N PRO A 221 -4.43 5.72 23.25
CA PRO A 221 -5.77 6.22 23.60
C PRO A 221 -6.87 5.45 22.84
N PRO A 222 -8.00 5.06 23.48
CA PRO A 222 -9.18 4.56 22.77
C PRO A 222 -9.63 5.49 21.64
N LEU A 223 -10.40 4.99 20.68
CA LEU A 223 -10.78 5.77 19.49
C LEU A 223 -11.57 7.05 19.83
N ASN A 224 -12.40 7.03 20.86
CA ASN A 224 -13.15 8.20 21.36
C ASN A 224 -12.32 9.23 22.16
N GLN A 225 -11.00 9.29 21.95
CA GLN A 225 -10.08 10.25 22.58
C GLN A 225 -9.14 10.86 21.53
N SER A 226 -8.82 12.16 21.68
CA SER A 226 -7.87 12.86 20.80
C SER A 226 -6.50 12.18 20.76
N TRP A 227 -5.87 12.21 19.60
CA TRP A 227 -4.49 11.77 19.40
C TRP A 227 -3.53 12.94 19.65
N ASN A 228 -2.61 12.79 20.60
CA ASN A 228 -1.71 13.85 21.06
C ASN A 228 -0.45 13.88 20.19
N TRP A 229 -0.56 14.49 19.00
CA TRP A 229 0.52 14.59 18.03
C TRP A 229 1.84 15.09 18.65
N GLY A 230 2.92 14.34 18.44
CA GLY A 230 4.25 14.62 19.03
C GLY A 230 4.49 13.92 20.37
N THR A 231 3.43 13.41 21.02
CA THR A 231 3.50 12.57 22.24
C THR A 231 3.08 11.13 21.94
N ASP A 232 1.89 10.93 21.37
CA ASP A 232 1.40 9.61 20.95
C ASP A 232 2.10 9.18 19.65
N ARG A 233 2.52 7.90 19.58
CA ARG A 233 3.36 7.37 18.49
C ARG A 233 2.66 6.36 17.61
N ILE A 234 2.80 6.54 16.30
CA ILE A 234 2.21 5.67 15.28
C ILE A 234 3.08 4.42 15.09
N TYR A 235 2.53 3.27 15.45
CA TYR A 235 3.06 1.94 15.13
C TYR A 235 2.02 1.25 14.23
N GLY A 236 2.15 1.45 12.92
CA GLY A 236 1.17 1.03 11.94
C GLY A 236 1.68 0.01 10.92
N VAL A 237 0.75 -0.58 10.18
CA VAL A 237 1.03 -1.35 8.96
C VAL A 237 0.14 -0.88 7.84
N ASN A 238 0.62 -1.00 6.62
CA ASN A 238 -0.18 -0.85 5.42
C ASN A 238 -0.96 -2.14 5.13
N LEU A 239 -2.14 -1.98 4.51
CA LEU A 239 -2.91 -3.07 3.91
C LEU A 239 -2.77 -3.06 2.36
N GLY A 240 -1.53 -2.87 1.89
CA GLY A 240 -1.16 -2.86 0.46
C GLY A 240 -1.51 -4.16 -0.25
N GLY A 241 -1.69 -4.11 -1.57
CA GLY A 241 -2.15 -5.25 -2.38
C GLY A 241 -3.61 -5.69 -2.17
N TRP A 242 -4.40 -5.08 -1.27
CA TRP A 242 -5.78 -5.51 -0.99
C TRP A 242 -6.81 -4.91 -1.96
N PHE A 243 -7.00 -3.58 -1.94
CA PHE A 243 -7.97 -2.88 -2.81
C PHE A 243 -7.34 -2.28 -4.06
N VAL A 244 -6.01 -2.19 -4.09
CA VAL A 244 -5.18 -1.81 -5.22
C VAL A 244 -4.17 -2.94 -5.42
N LEU A 245 -4.10 -3.52 -6.62
CA LEU A 245 -3.38 -4.77 -6.83
C LEU A 245 -1.94 -4.58 -7.29
N GLU A 246 -1.02 -5.13 -6.51
CA GLU A 246 0.42 -5.09 -6.78
C GLU A 246 0.97 -6.47 -7.10
N PRO A 247 1.75 -6.61 -8.18
CA PRO A 247 2.35 -7.89 -8.59
C PRO A 247 3.13 -8.63 -7.51
N PHE A 248 3.91 -7.94 -6.68
CA PHE A 248 4.74 -8.59 -5.67
C PHE A 248 3.98 -8.93 -4.37
N ILE A 249 2.83 -8.28 -4.13
CA ILE A 249 1.98 -8.50 -2.96
C ILE A 249 0.92 -9.56 -3.24
N ALA A 250 0.35 -9.61 -4.45
CA ALA A 250 -0.65 -10.58 -4.87
C ALA A 250 -0.19 -11.46 -6.07
N PRO A 251 1.00 -12.08 -6.04
CA PRO A 251 1.65 -12.65 -7.23
C PRO A 251 0.85 -13.75 -7.93
N ALA A 252 0.04 -14.54 -7.21
CA ALA A 252 -0.79 -15.56 -7.84
C ALA A 252 -1.82 -15.00 -8.86
N LEU A 253 -2.31 -13.77 -8.67
CA LEU A 253 -3.21 -13.11 -9.63
C LEU A 253 -2.47 -12.80 -10.94
N PHE A 254 -1.27 -12.25 -10.85
CA PHE A 254 -0.46 -11.85 -11.99
C PHE A 254 0.21 -13.05 -12.68
N GLN A 255 0.54 -14.11 -11.95
CA GLN A 255 1.03 -15.37 -12.54
C GLN A 255 -0.03 -16.10 -13.39
N LYS A 256 -1.33 -15.88 -13.16
CA LYS A 256 -2.41 -16.33 -14.06
C LYS A 256 -2.41 -15.56 -15.39
N TYR A 257 -1.93 -14.31 -15.39
CA TYR A 257 -1.91 -13.39 -16.54
C TYR A 257 -0.53 -12.73 -16.72
N PRO A 258 0.51 -13.48 -17.11
CA PRO A 258 1.91 -13.00 -17.11
C PRO A 258 2.19 -11.82 -18.07
N SER A 259 1.22 -11.41 -18.88
CA SER A 259 1.27 -10.21 -19.72
C SER A 259 0.72 -8.95 -19.06
N ALA A 260 0.18 -9.03 -17.83
CA ALA A 260 -0.31 -7.88 -17.08
C ALA A 260 0.78 -7.32 -16.14
N PRO A 261 1.28 -6.09 -16.35
CA PRO A 261 2.21 -5.46 -15.41
C PRO A 261 1.52 -4.73 -14.24
N ASP A 262 0.21 -4.48 -14.36
CA ASP A 262 -0.61 -3.59 -13.53
C ASP A 262 -2.07 -4.06 -13.44
N GLU A 263 -2.87 -3.43 -12.57
CA GLU A 263 -4.28 -3.78 -12.40
C GLU A 263 -5.13 -3.45 -13.65
N TRP A 264 -4.81 -2.38 -14.38
CA TRP A 264 -5.48 -2.03 -15.65
C TRP A 264 -5.44 -3.18 -16.66
N THR A 265 -4.27 -3.76 -16.90
CA THR A 265 -4.10 -4.86 -17.85
C THR A 265 -4.65 -6.17 -17.29
N LEU A 266 -4.48 -6.40 -15.98
CA LEU A 266 -5.02 -7.57 -15.27
C LEU A 266 -6.55 -7.63 -15.40
N THR A 267 -7.23 -6.53 -15.08
CA THR A 267 -8.70 -6.41 -15.15
C THR A 267 -9.21 -6.46 -16.58
N THR A 268 -8.48 -5.88 -17.54
CA THR A 268 -8.78 -6.02 -18.98
C THR A 268 -8.80 -7.50 -19.41
N LEU A 269 -7.81 -8.30 -18.98
CA LEU A 269 -7.73 -9.73 -19.31
C LEU A 269 -8.80 -10.55 -18.57
N MET A 270 -9.08 -10.23 -17.30
CA MET A 270 -10.16 -10.84 -16.53
C MET A 270 -11.57 -10.50 -17.07
N ARG A 271 -11.75 -9.35 -17.75
CA ARG A 271 -12.99 -9.06 -18.49
C ARG A 271 -13.09 -9.90 -19.77
N ALA A 272 -11.97 -10.11 -20.46
CA ALA A 272 -11.93 -10.88 -21.70
C ALA A 272 -12.20 -12.40 -21.50
N ASP A 273 -11.84 -12.96 -20.34
CA ASP A 273 -12.19 -14.35 -19.98
C ASP A 273 -13.43 -14.49 -19.08
N GLY A 274 -14.02 -13.36 -18.64
CA GLY A 274 -15.23 -13.30 -17.83
C GLY A 274 -15.04 -13.55 -16.33
N SER A 275 -13.80 -13.68 -15.83
CA SER A 275 -13.54 -14.01 -14.42
C SER A 275 -13.31 -12.82 -13.47
N LEU A 276 -13.48 -11.57 -13.95
CA LEU A 276 -13.23 -10.34 -13.16
C LEU A 276 -13.93 -10.33 -11.79
N ASN A 277 -15.26 -10.39 -11.78
CA ASN A 277 -16.04 -10.24 -10.55
C ASN A 277 -15.68 -11.34 -9.54
N ASP A 278 -15.78 -12.61 -9.94
CA ASP A 278 -15.48 -13.76 -9.07
C ASP A 278 -14.04 -13.73 -8.52
N THR A 279 -13.05 -13.35 -9.35
CA THR A 279 -11.65 -13.34 -8.92
C THR A 279 -11.36 -12.19 -7.96
N LEU A 280 -11.83 -10.98 -8.25
CA LEU A 280 -11.58 -9.81 -7.40
C LEU A 280 -12.42 -9.81 -6.14
N GLU A 281 -13.68 -10.23 -6.19
CA GLU A 281 -14.48 -10.39 -4.98
C GLU A 281 -13.91 -11.46 -4.05
N ASN A 282 -13.42 -12.59 -4.57
CA ASN A 282 -12.71 -13.57 -3.75
C ASN A 282 -11.43 -12.98 -3.13
N HIS A 283 -10.66 -12.18 -3.88
CA HIS A 283 -9.47 -11.50 -3.34
C HIS A 283 -9.84 -10.50 -2.23
N TYR A 284 -10.78 -9.60 -2.49
CA TYR A 284 -11.25 -8.63 -1.49
C TYR A 284 -11.85 -9.31 -0.25
N ASP A 285 -12.51 -10.46 -0.42
CA ASP A 285 -13.11 -11.22 0.68
C ASP A 285 -12.07 -11.95 1.55
N THR A 286 -10.99 -12.47 0.95
CA THR A 286 -10.08 -13.43 1.60
C THR A 286 -8.65 -12.94 1.84
N PHE A 287 -8.18 -11.86 1.20
CA PHE A 287 -6.79 -11.42 1.31
C PHE A 287 -6.44 -10.81 2.68
N ILE A 288 -7.23 -9.85 3.17
CA ILE A 288 -7.22 -9.40 4.57
C ILE A 288 -8.53 -9.85 5.25
N THR A 289 -8.38 -10.46 6.42
CA THR A 289 -9.48 -11.02 7.20
C THR A 289 -9.68 -10.29 8.54
N GLU A 290 -10.76 -10.61 9.26
CA GLU A 290 -10.96 -10.13 10.62
C GLU A 290 -9.85 -10.60 11.58
N GLU A 291 -9.28 -11.79 11.34
CA GLU A 291 -8.19 -12.31 12.16
C GLU A 291 -6.89 -11.56 11.89
N ASP A 292 -6.62 -11.13 10.65
CA ASP A 292 -5.49 -10.24 10.34
C ASP A 292 -5.57 -8.94 11.14
N MET A 293 -6.75 -8.29 11.19
CA MET A 293 -6.97 -7.07 11.96
C MET A 293 -6.82 -7.29 13.48
N ALA A 294 -7.26 -8.44 13.99
CA ALA A 294 -7.05 -8.84 15.37
C ALA A 294 -5.55 -9.10 15.69
N GLN A 295 -4.82 -9.72 14.76
CA GLN A 295 -3.38 -9.98 14.88
C GLN A 295 -2.55 -8.70 14.82
N ILE A 296 -2.96 -7.69 14.04
CA ILE A 296 -2.33 -6.35 14.00
C ILE A 296 -2.37 -5.71 15.41
N ALA A 297 -3.55 -5.60 16.03
CA ALA A 297 -3.67 -5.11 17.40
C ALA A 297 -2.92 -6.02 18.41
N GLY A 298 -2.98 -7.34 18.21
CA GLY A 298 -2.27 -8.33 19.01
C GLY A 298 -0.74 -8.18 19.00
N ALA A 299 -0.18 -7.65 17.91
CA ALA A 299 1.25 -7.32 17.76
C ALA A 299 1.65 -5.96 18.38
N GLY A 300 0.76 -5.31 19.13
CA GLY A 300 1.02 -4.02 19.77
C GLY A 300 0.95 -2.82 18.81
N LEU A 301 0.54 -3.03 17.57
CA LEU A 301 0.28 -1.96 16.61
C LEU A 301 -1.01 -1.19 16.98
N ASN A 302 -1.13 0.05 16.52
CA ASN A 302 -2.24 0.95 16.88
C ASN A 302 -2.89 1.68 15.69
N TRP A 303 -2.30 1.59 14.49
CA TRP A 303 -2.85 2.16 13.26
C TRP A 303 -2.81 1.17 12.10
N VAL A 304 -3.67 1.41 11.10
CA VAL A 304 -3.55 0.85 9.75
C VAL A 304 -3.59 1.96 8.71
N ARG A 305 -2.77 1.86 7.67
CA ARG A 305 -2.93 2.65 6.43
C ARG A 305 -3.60 1.75 5.40
N ILE A 306 -4.68 2.24 4.78
CA ILE A 306 -5.53 1.48 3.87
C ILE A 306 -5.48 2.17 2.50
N PRO A 307 -4.63 1.69 1.57
CA PRO A 307 -4.67 2.06 0.17
C PRO A 307 -6.04 1.75 -0.44
N ILE A 308 -6.70 2.77 -0.98
CA ILE A 308 -7.97 2.66 -1.71
C ILE A 308 -7.85 3.33 -3.09
N PRO A 309 -8.49 2.77 -4.13
CA PRO A 309 -8.50 3.37 -5.46
C PRO A 309 -9.68 4.31 -5.68
N PHE A 310 -9.58 5.22 -6.66
CA PHE A 310 -10.73 6.02 -7.10
C PHE A 310 -11.88 5.17 -7.66
N TRP A 311 -11.60 3.97 -8.21
CA TRP A 311 -12.63 3.05 -8.71
C TRP A 311 -13.43 2.37 -7.59
N ALA A 312 -13.11 2.60 -6.31
CA ALA A 312 -14.03 2.35 -5.20
C ALA A 312 -15.29 3.24 -5.26
N ILE A 313 -15.23 4.36 -5.99
CA ILE A 313 -16.35 5.27 -6.23
C ILE A 313 -16.97 4.96 -7.60
N SER A 314 -16.25 5.23 -8.70
CA SER A 314 -16.74 5.02 -10.08
C SER A 314 -15.62 4.83 -11.10
N THR A 315 -15.98 4.30 -12.27
CA THR A 315 -15.15 4.20 -13.48
C THR A 315 -15.84 4.88 -14.66
N TRP A 316 -15.08 5.33 -15.65
CA TRP A 316 -15.63 5.97 -16.84
C TRP A 316 -15.49 5.07 -18.08
N SER A 317 -16.61 4.84 -18.79
CA SER A 317 -16.67 4.05 -20.03
C SER A 317 -16.17 4.80 -21.28
N ASP A 318 -15.96 6.11 -21.16
CA ASP A 318 -15.28 6.96 -22.14
C ASP A 318 -14.36 7.90 -21.37
N VAL A 319 -13.05 7.75 -21.56
CA VAL A 319 -12.01 8.65 -21.01
C VAL A 319 -11.21 9.32 -22.13
N GLY A 320 -11.87 9.57 -23.25
CA GLY A 320 -11.25 10.10 -24.46
C GLY A 320 -10.80 9.01 -25.43
N GLN A 321 -10.14 9.42 -26.50
CA GLN A 321 -9.77 8.55 -27.64
C GLN A 321 -8.26 8.33 -27.75
N ASP A 322 -7.88 7.13 -28.18
CA ASP A 322 -6.51 6.80 -28.55
C ASP A 322 -6.09 7.47 -29.87
N LEU A 323 -4.81 7.32 -30.26
CA LEU A 323 -4.28 7.87 -31.52
C LEU A 323 -4.94 7.31 -32.80
N ASN A 324 -5.79 6.28 -32.69
CA ASN A 324 -6.55 5.70 -33.80
C ASN A 324 -8.03 6.17 -33.81
N GLY A 325 -8.45 6.99 -32.84
CA GLY A 325 -9.85 7.42 -32.66
C GLY A 325 -10.72 6.42 -31.90
N THR A 326 -10.12 5.46 -31.21
CA THR A 326 -10.82 4.43 -30.41
C THR A 326 -11.11 4.99 -29.03
N THR A 327 -12.38 5.02 -28.61
CA THR A 327 -12.74 5.37 -27.22
C THR A 327 -12.05 4.40 -26.24
N VAL A 328 -11.36 4.97 -25.26
CA VAL A 328 -10.74 4.26 -24.15
C VAL A 328 -11.74 4.18 -22.99
N ALA A 329 -11.78 3.06 -22.29
CA ALA A 329 -12.64 2.83 -21.13
C ALA A 329 -11.81 2.31 -19.95
N GLU A 330 -12.16 2.70 -18.72
CA GLU A 330 -11.49 2.23 -17.50
C GLU A 330 -11.90 0.77 -17.18
N PRO A 331 -10.95 -0.18 -17.10
CA PRO A 331 -11.26 -1.61 -17.03
C PRO A 331 -11.52 -2.13 -15.60
N PHE A 332 -11.29 -1.31 -14.58
CA PHE A 332 -11.37 -1.71 -13.16
C PHE A 332 -12.76 -2.22 -12.75
N LEU A 333 -12.84 -2.91 -11.61
CA LEU A 333 -14.13 -3.36 -11.05
C LEU A 333 -14.78 -2.27 -10.20
N GLU A 334 -15.59 -1.45 -10.88
CA GLU A 334 -16.32 -0.31 -10.32
C GLU A 334 -17.08 -0.60 -9.02
N SER A 335 -16.86 0.25 -8.01
CA SER A 335 -17.58 0.33 -6.73
C SER A 335 -17.53 -0.90 -5.80
N VAL A 336 -17.15 -2.08 -6.28
CA VAL A 336 -17.27 -3.34 -5.52
C VAL A 336 -16.36 -3.39 -4.30
N CYS A 337 -15.16 -2.81 -4.35
CA CYS A 337 -14.24 -2.82 -3.21
C CYS A 337 -14.75 -1.99 -2.01
N TRP A 338 -15.66 -1.03 -2.21
CA TRP A 338 -16.16 -0.18 -1.13
C TRP A 338 -16.82 -0.94 0.02
N LYS A 339 -17.60 -2.00 -0.26
CA LYS A 339 -18.21 -2.83 0.80
C LYS A 339 -17.18 -3.56 1.67
N TYR A 340 -16.00 -3.85 1.10
CA TYR A 340 -14.88 -4.46 1.82
C TYR A 340 -14.04 -3.40 2.57
N ILE A 341 -13.94 -2.17 2.04
CA ILE A 341 -13.38 -1.01 2.77
C ILE A 341 -14.23 -0.71 4.02
N LEU A 342 -15.56 -0.65 3.90
CA LEU A 342 -16.46 -0.50 5.06
C LEU A 342 -16.30 -1.63 6.09
N ARG A 343 -16.05 -2.86 5.63
CA ARG A 343 -15.76 -4.01 6.50
C ARG A 343 -14.41 -3.84 7.22
N ALA A 344 -13.38 -3.35 6.53
CA ALA A 344 -12.08 -3.02 7.12
C ALA A 344 -12.21 -1.93 8.21
N LEU A 345 -13.00 -0.88 7.95
CA LEU A 345 -13.30 0.16 8.95
C LEU A 345 -14.05 -0.41 10.17
N GLY A 346 -15.03 -1.31 9.96
CA GLY A 346 -15.71 -2.02 11.04
C GLY A 346 -14.77 -2.86 11.91
N TRP A 347 -13.84 -3.59 11.28
CA TRP A 347 -12.80 -4.35 11.99
C TRP A 347 -11.79 -3.43 12.71
N ALA A 348 -11.38 -2.33 12.09
CA ALA A 348 -10.49 -1.34 12.71
C ALA A 348 -11.12 -0.75 13.99
N ARG A 349 -12.40 -0.33 13.92
CA ARG A 349 -13.14 0.11 15.11
C ARG A 349 -13.21 -0.98 16.18
N LYS A 350 -13.57 -2.21 15.79
CA LYS A 350 -13.70 -3.35 16.70
C LYS A 350 -12.43 -3.62 17.51
N TYR A 351 -11.25 -3.45 16.93
CA TYR A 351 -9.95 -3.67 17.59
C TYR A 351 -9.25 -2.38 18.07
N GLY A 352 -9.91 -1.22 17.97
CA GLY A 352 -9.38 0.07 18.43
C GLY A 352 -8.27 0.67 17.56
N LEU A 353 -8.10 0.18 16.33
CA LEU A 353 -7.07 0.63 15.39
C LEU A 353 -7.52 1.92 14.69
N ARG A 354 -6.68 2.96 14.71
CA ARG A 354 -6.91 4.20 13.91
C ARG A 354 -6.57 3.97 12.44
N VAL A 355 -7.23 4.71 11.56
CA VAL A 355 -7.11 4.54 10.11
C VAL A 355 -6.49 5.80 9.47
N ASN A 356 -5.44 5.59 8.68
CA ASN A 356 -5.11 6.47 7.55
C ASN A 356 -5.79 5.89 6.31
N LEU A 357 -6.76 6.59 5.73
CA LEU A 357 -7.42 6.17 4.50
C LEU A 357 -6.72 6.85 3.32
N ASP A 358 -6.00 6.08 2.51
CA ASP A 358 -5.05 6.60 1.53
C ASP A 358 -5.60 6.43 0.11
N ILE A 359 -5.83 7.53 -0.60
CA ILE A 359 -6.29 7.49 -2.00
C ILE A 359 -5.07 7.26 -2.89
N HIS A 360 -4.83 5.98 -3.15
CA HIS A 360 -3.58 5.48 -3.69
C HIS A 360 -3.46 5.64 -5.22
N THR A 361 -4.58 5.88 -5.91
CA THR A 361 -4.64 5.98 -7.37
C THR A 361 -5.38 7.23 -7.84
N ALA A 362 -4.80 7.95 -8.79
CA ALA A 362 -5.41 9.11 -9.43
C ALA A 362 -5.77 8.81 -10.91
N PRO A 363 -6.84 9.41 -11.46
CA PRO A 363 -7.14 9.37 -12.89
C PRO A 363 -5.95 9.85 -13.73
N GLY A 364 -5.60 9.09 -14.77
CA GLY A 364 -4.44 9.36 -15.62
C GLY A 364 -3.08 8.98 -15.01
N SER A 365 -3.04 8.43 -13.80
CA SER A 365 -1.85 8.14 -12.98
C SER A 365 -1.04 9.37 -12.55
N GLN A 366 -0.64 9.37 -11.27
CA GLN A 366 0.18 10.40 -10.64
C GLN A 366 1.69 10.09 -10.60
N ASN A 367 2.10 8.85 -10.83
CA ASN A 367 3.52 8.44 -10.81
C ASN A 367 3.96 7.53 -11.98
N GLY A 368 3.00 6.98 -12.75
CA GLY A 368 3.28 6.07 -13.86
C GLY A 368 3.69 4.65 -13.42
N TYR A 369 3.64 4.34 -12.12
CA TYR A 369 3.99 3.04 -11.54
C TYR A 369 2.74 2.14 -11.43
N ASN A 370 2.95 0.81 -11.35
CA ASN A 370 1.85 -0.17 -11.40
C ASN A 370 0.83 -0.06 -10.25
N HIS A 371 1.27 0.26 -9.02
CA HIS A 371 0.39 0.54 -7.87
C HIS A 371 -0.48 1.80 -8.02
N SER A 372 -0.27 2.66 -9.03
CA SER A 372 -1.26 3.70 -9.39
C SER A 372 -2.45 3.16 -10.20
N GLY A 373 -2.52 1.84 -10.40
CA GLY A 373 -3.54 1.14 -11.19
C GLY A 373 -3.14 0.92 -12.64
N LYS A 374 -2.34 1.82 -13.24
CA LYS A 374 -1.84 1.71 -14.62
C LYS A 374 -0.38 2.18 -14.74
N LEU A 375 0.47 1.31 -15.25
CA LEU A 375 1.86 1.60 -15.59
C LEU A 375 1.93 2.52 -16.83
N GLY A 376 2.92 3.43 -16.87
CA GLY A 376 3.26 4.20 -18.06
C GLY A 376 3.36 5.71 -17.82
N GLN A 377 2.52 6.49 -18.51
CA GLN A 377 2.58 7.96 -18.49
C GLN A 377 1.84 8.55 -17.29
N VAL A 378 2.45 9.52 -16.61
CA VAL A 378 1.77 10.44 -15.69
C VAL A 378 0.92 11.42 -16.48
N ASN A 379 -0.40 11.39 -16.31
CA ASN A 379 -1.35 12.34 -16.92
C ASN A 379 -2.23 13.04 -15.88
N PHE A 380 -2.06 12.77 -14.58
CA PHE A 380 -2.57 13.63 -13.50
C PHE A 380 -1.69 14.89 -13.41
N LEU A 381 -2.29 16.08 -13.50
CA LEU A 381 -1.61 17.40 -13.50
C LEU A 381 -0.46 17.57 -14.53
N ASN A 382 -0.35 16.68 -15.52
CA ASN A 382 0.70 16.68 -16.54
C ASN A 382 0.12 16.41 -17.93
N GLY A 383 0.68 17.07 -18.95
CA GLY A 383 0.25 16.93 -20.34
C GLY A 383 -1.16 17.47 -20.63
N PRO A 384 -1.71 17.17 -21.82
CA PRO A 384 -3.00 17.71 -22.25
C PRO A 384 -4.14 17.40 -21.27
N MET A 385 -4.22 16.19 -20.72
CA MET A 385 -5.33 15.80 -19.82
C MET A 385 -5.09 16.14 -18.33
N GLY A 386 -3.99 16.83 -18.01
CA GLY A 386 -3.55 17.13 -16.64
C GLY A 386 -4.61 17.78 -15.75
N VAL A 387 -5.29 18.81 -16.25
CA VAL A 387 -6.34 19.53 -15.49
C VAL A 387 -7.60 18.70 -15.36
N ALA A 388 -8.07 18.09 -16.45
CA ALA A 388 -9.28 17.26 -16.47
C ALA A 388 -9.17 16.08 -15.49
N ASN A 389 -8.02 15.39 -15.47
CA ASN A 389 -7.74 14.32 -14.51
C ASN A 389 -7.74 14.83 -13.06
N ALA A 390 -7.17 16.00 -12.80
CA ALA A 390 -7.17 16.60 -11.46
C ALA A 390 -8.56 17.07 -11.01
N GLN A 391 -9.42 17.53 -11.93
CA GLN A 391 -10.82 17.84 -11.65
C GLN A 391 -11.59 16.59 -11.19
N ARG A 392 -11.41 15.42 -11.85
CA ARG A 392 -11.96 14.13 -11.36
C ARG A 392 -11.40 13.77 -9.98
N MET A 393 -10.10 13.98 -9.76
CA MET A 393 -9.46 13.65 -8.48
C MET A 393 -10.03 14.47 -7.31
N LEU A 394 -10.32 15.77 -7.52
CA LEU A 394 -10.96 16.60 -6.49
C LEU A 394 -12.36 16.08 -6.11
N ASP A 395 -13.20 15.68 -7.08
CA ASP A 395 -14.49 15.06 -6.77
C ASP A 395 -14.35 13.73 -6.01
N TYR A 396 -13.36 12.89 -6.34
CA TYR A 396 -13.10 11.66 -5.59
C TYR A 396 -12.63 11.93 -4.15
N ILE A 397 -11.74 12.91 -3.95
CA ILE A 397 -11.32 13.36 -2.60
C ILE A 397 -12.53 13.89 -1.82
N ARG A 398 -13.35 14.75 -2.45
CA ARG A 398 -14.58 15.32 -1.88
C ARG A 398 -15.54 14.24 -1.39
N ILE A 399 -15.83 13.24 -2.22
CA ILE A 399 -16.72 12.13 -1.90
C ILE A 399 -16.19 11.28 -0.72
N ILE A 400 -14.88 11.03 -0.64
CA ILE A 400 -14.27 10.35 0.52
C ILE A 400 -14.37 11.21 1.78
N ILE A 401 -14.08 12.51 1.69
CA ILE A 401 -14.05 13.44 2.83
C ILE A 401 -15.45 13.67 3.41
N GLU A 402 -16.45 13.82 2.55
CA GLU A 402 -17.87 13.89 2.92
C GLU A 402 -18.35 12.62 3.64
N PHE A 403 -17.82 11.45 3.25
CA PHE A 403 -18.11 10.19 3.93
C PHE A 403 -17.40 10.08 5.29
N VAL A 404 -16.08 10.24 5.35
CA VAL A 404 -15.31 9.94 6.58
C VAL A 404 -15.45 11.00 7.67
N SER A 405 -15.92 12.21 7.32
CA SER A 405 -16.10 13.30 8.28
C SER A 405 -17.44 13.26 9.02
N GLN A 406 -18.34 12.32 8.68
CA GLN A 406 -19.55 12.03 9.45
C GLN A 406 -19.20 11.60 10.89
N ASP A 407 -20.10 11.82 11.85
CA ASP A 407 -19.91 11.48 13.27
C ASP A 407 -19.61 9.98 13.46
N GLU A 408 -20.18 9.12 12.63
CA GLU A 408 -19.94 7.68 12.58
C GLU A 408 -18.49 7.29 12.27
N TYR A 409 -17.69 8.15 11.61
CA TYR A 409 -16.39 7.78 11.02
C TYR A 409 -15.21 8.68 11.42
N LYS A 410 -15.42 9.94 11.79
CA LYS A 410 -14.35 10.94 11.98
C LYS A 410 -13.30 10.57 13.04
N ASP A 411 -13.71 9.93 14.13
CA ASP A 411 -12.79 9.46 15.20
C ASP A 411 -11.94 8.25 14.76
N LEU A 412 -12.49 7.43 13.85
CA LEU A 412 -11.86 6.21 13.34
C LEU A 412 -10.86 6.53 12.23
N VAL A 413 -11.19 7.51 11.37
CA VAL A 413 -10.39 7.93 10.22
C VAL A 413 -9.85 9.37 10.43
N PRO A 414 -8.97 9.60 11.41
CA PRO A 414 -8.43 10.94 11.69
C PRO A 414 -7.40 11.42 10.65
N MET A 415 -6.99 10.58 9.69
CA MET A 415 -6.03 10.91 8.63
C MET A 415 -6.54 10.41 7.27
N VAL A 416 -6.40 11.24 6.23
CA VAL A 416 -6.68 10.86 4.84
C VAL A 416 -5.49 11.25 3.97
N GLY A 417 -4.86 10.28 3.31
CA GLY A 417 -3.91 10.52 2.23
C GLY A 417 -4.65 10.93 0.96
N ILE A 418 -4.47 12.16 0.47
CA ILE A 418 -5.28 12.67 -0.66
C ILE A 418 -4.73 12.30 -2.03
N VAL A 419 -3.42 12.06 -2.15
CA VAL A 419 -2.75 11.48 -3.33
C VAL A 419 -1.48 10.76 -2.88
N ASN A 420 -1.40 9.44 -3.09
CA ASN A 420 -0.16 8.69 -2.89
C ASN A 420 0.92 9.04 -3.94
N GLU A 421 2.18 9.21 -3.52
CA GLU A 421 3.37 9.24 -4.40
C GLU A 421 3.31 10.14 -5.66
N ALA A 422 2.64 11.28 -5.63
CA ALA A 422 2.56 12.16 -6.81
C ALA A 422 3.96 12.62 -7.29
N LEU A 423 4.39 12.20 -8.49
CA LEU A 423 5.77 12.32 -8.96
C LEU A 423 6.14 13.75 -9.33
N MET A 424 6.72 14.48 -8.38
CA MET A 424 6.96 15.92 -8.49
C MET A 424 7.91 16.29 -9.63
N SER A 425 8.91 15.46 -9.92
CA SER A 425 9.85 15.66 -11.03
C SER A 425 9.18 15.65 -12.41
N THR A 426 7.94 15.15 -12.52
CA THR A 426 7.16 15.11 -13.77
C THR A 426 5.99 16.10 -13.76
N ILE A 427 5.35 16.31 -12.61
CA ILE A 427 4.19 17.19 -12.47
C ILE A 427 4.59 18.66 -12.27
N GLY A 428 5.63 18.91 -11.47
CA GLY A 428 6.06 20.24 -11.03
C GLY A 428 5.55 20.64 -9.64
N ARG A 429 6.42 21.23 -8.82
CA ARG A 429 6.12 21.63 -7.43
C ARG A 429 4.97 22.66 -7.34
N THR A 430 4.93 23.62 -8.27
CA THR A 430 3.87 24.64 -8.30
C THR A 430 2.51 24.00 -8.54
N GLN A 431 2.40 23.13 -9.54
CA GLN A 431 1.18 22.43 -9.95
C GLN A 431 0.62 21.55 -8.82
N LEU A 432 1.48 20.78 -8.13
CA LEU A 432 1.09 20.03 -6.94
C LEU A 432 0.67 20.94 -5.78
N THR A 433 1.36 22.06 -5.56
CA THR A 433 1.01 22.99 -4.48
C THR A 433 -0.31 23.73 -4.76
N ASN A 434 -0.61 24.08 -6.01
CA ASN A 434 -1.92 24.59 -6.43
C ASN A 434 -3.02 23.58 -6.10
N PHE A 435 -2.83 22.31 -6.47
CA PHE A 435 -3.79 21.24 -6.23
C PHE A 435 -3.97 20.94 -4.73
N TYR A 436 -2.90 20.90 -3.94
CA TYR A 436 -2.98 20.67 -2.50
C TYR A 436 -3.63 21.84 -1.76
N LEU A 437 -3.45 23.09 -2.20
CA LEU A 437 -4.17 24.23 -1.64
C LEU A 437 -5.66 24.22 -2.04
N GLU A 438 -6.01 23.87 -3.28
CA GLU A 438 -7.41 23.71 -3.70
C GLU A 438 -8.11 22.59 -2.92
N ALA A 439 -7.45 21.43 -2.79
CA ALA A 439 -7.94 20.32 -1.97
C ALA A 439 -8.08 20.73 -0.49
N HIS A 440 -7.14 21.50 0.08
CA HIS A 440 -7.24 22.02 1.44
C HIS A 440 -8.46 22.95 1.62
N ASN A 441 -8.64 23.91 0.70
CA ASN A 441 -9.78 24.83 0.70
C ASN A 441 -11.11 24.07 0.61
N MET A 442 -11.21 23.11 -0.29
CA MET A 442 -12.38 22.24 -0.46
C MET A 442 -12.67 21.43 0.81
N ILE A 443 -11.67 20.72 1.35
CA ILE A 443 -11.82 19.87 2.54
C ILE A 443 -12.21 20.69 3.76
N ARG A 444 -11.62 21.86 4.00
CA ARG A 444 -11.97 22.73 5.13
C ARG A 444 -13.26 23.53 4.90
N GLY A 445 -13.69 23.70 3.64
CA GLY A 445 -15.03 24.17 3.29
C GLY A 445 -16.14 23.16 3.61
N ILE A 446 -15.85 21.86 3.51
CA ILE A 446 -16.74 20.76 3.91
C ILE A 446 -16.72 20.57 5.44
N THR A 447 -15.52 20.48 6.01
CA THR A 447 -15.31 19.97 7.39
C THR A 447 -15.24 21.07 8.45
N GLY A 448 -14.96 22.31 8.06
CA GLY A 448 -14.56 23.39 8.97
C GLY A 448 -13.05 23.40 9.25
N TYR A 449 -12.62 24.32 10.11
CA TYR A 449 -11.21 24.49 10.53
C TYR A 449 -11.03 24.17 12.01
N GLY A 450 -9.89 23.60 12.40
CA GLY A 450 -9.48 23.35 13.78
C GLY A 450 -9.73 21.92 14.30
N GLU A 451 -9.25 21.61 15.50
CA GLU A 451 -9.35 20.25 16.09
C GLU A 451 -10.82 19.75 16.11
N GLY A 452 -11.02 18.48 15.74
CA GLY A 452 -12.34 17.83 15.64
C GLY A 452 -13.10 18.07 14.34
N ASN A 453 -12.71 19.07 13.53
CA ASN A 453 -13.38 19.42 12.27
C ASN A 453 -12.77 18.63 11.09
N GLY A 454 -13.16 17.37 10.95
CA GLY A 454 -12.69 16.46 9.90
C GLY A 454 -11.23 16.00 10.04
N PRO A 455 -10.70 15.22 9.09
CA PRO A 455 -9.40 14.56 9.20
C PRO A 455 -8.20 15.51 8.97
N TYR A 456 -7.01 15.04 9.36
CA TYR A 456 -5.73 15.53 8.87
C TYR A 456 -5.56 15.15 7.40
N ILE A 457 -5.02 16.08 6.61
CA ILE A 457 -4.78 15.91 5.17
C ILE A 457 -3.33 15.46 4.98
N SER A 458 -3.09 14.20 4.66
CA SER A 458 -1.74 13.70 4.37
C SER A 458 -1.39 13.89 2.90
N ILE A 459 -0.20 14.44 2.64
CA ILE A 459 0.37 14.63 1.30
C ILE A 459 1.75 13.97 1.22
N HIS A 460 2.01 13.20 0.15
CA HIS A 460 3.33 12.61 -0.06
C HIS A 460 4.37 13.68 -0.46
N ASP A 461 5.62 13.50 -0.03
CA ASP A 461 6.75 14.41 -0.29
C ASP A 461 7.17 14.55 -1.77
N GLY A 462 6.50 13.81 -2.65
CA GLY A 462 6.67 13.84 -4.10
C GLY A 462 8.01 13.32 -4.62
N PHE A 463 8.76 12.59 -3.77
CA PHE A 463 10.15 12.17 -3.96
C PHE A 463 11.17 13.32 -3.97
N ASP A 464 10.75 14.53 -3.58
CA ASP A 464 11.59 15.73 -3.45
C ASP A 464 12.23 15.83 -2.04
N GLY A 465 11.97 14.84 -1.18
CA GLY A 465 12.51 14.67 0.17
C GLY A 465 11.98 15.67 1.21
N VAL A 466 11.76 15.22 2.45
CA VAL A 466 11.05 16.01 3.49
C VAL A 466 11.63 17.40 3.83
N ALA A 467 12.87 17.71 3.44
CA ALA A 467 13.50 19.01 3.65
C ALA A 467 13.01 20.11 2.69
N SER A 468 12.61 19.75 1.46
CA SER A 468 12.11 20.71 0.44
C SER A 468 10.72 21.28 0.76
N TRP A 469 10.05 20.71 1.77
CA TRP A 469 8.73 21.11 2.25
C TRP A 469 8.77 22.07 3.45
N ALA A 470 9.95 22.47 3.94
CA ALA A 470 10.08 23.41 5.05
C ALA A 470 9.29 24.72 4.78
N GLY A 471 8.39 25.09 5.70
CA GLY A 471 7.55 26.28 5.57
C GLY A 471 6.39 26.16 4.57
N PHE A 472 5.98 24.94 4.18
CA PHE A 472 4.81 24.73 3.32
C PHE A 472 3.52 25.34 3.89
N LEU A 473 2.80 26.10 3.05
CA LEU A 473 1.50 26.75 3.32
C LEU A 473 1.28 27.18 4.80
N PRO A 474 2.06 28.13 5.36
CA PRO A 474 2.00 28.44 6.79
C PRO A 474 0.62 28.92 7.23
N GLY A 475 0.04 28.29 8.25
CA GLY A 475 -1.35 28.52 8.69
C GLY A 475 -2.39 27.56 8.09
N SER A 476 -1.96 26.60 7.26
CA SER A 476 -2.84 25.55 6.74
C SER A 476 -3.24 24.54 7.83
N ASP A 477 -4.53 24.47 8.10
CA ASP A 477 -5.07 23.63 9.16
C ASP A 477 -4.85 22.12 8.90
N ARG A 478 -4.03 21.51 9.76
CA ARG A 478 -3.83 20.05 9.88
C ARG A 478 -3.50 19.36 8.55
N ILE A 479 -2.35 19.73 7.98
CA ILE A 479 -1.68 18.97 6.92
C ILE A 479 -0.57 18.09 7.55
N ILE A 480 -0.40 16.87 7.04
CA ILE A 480 0.68 15.94 7.36
C ILE A 480 1.56 15.76 6.13
N LEU A 481 2.89 15.71 6.32
CA LEU A 481 3.82 15.29 5.29
C LEU A 481 4.08 13.79 5.44
N ASP A 482 3.84 13.06 4.35
CA ASP A 482 4.12 11.64 4.23
C ASP A 482 5.40 11.43 3.41
N THR A 483 6.23 10.47 3.80
CA THR A 483 7.48 10.14 3.10
C THR A 483 7.74 8.64 3.16
N HIS A 484 8.27 8.08 2.08
CA HIS A 484 8.42 6.64 1.88
C HIS A 484 9.90 6.19 1.85
N PRO A 485 10.61 6.18 3.01
CA PRO A 485 12.02 5.82 3.07
C PRO A 485 12.29 4.34 2.77
N TYR A 486 12.89 4.09 1.60
CA TYR A 486 13.41 2.78 1.18
C TYR A 486 14.88 2.85 0.79
N PHE A 487 15.62 1.74 0.91
CA PHE A 487 16.95 1.59 0.28
C PHE A 487 16.89 0.71 -0.98
N ALA A 488 15.93 -0.22 -1.09
CA ALA A 488 15.79 -1.13 -2.23
C ALA A 488 15.86 -0.44 -3.62
N PHE A 489 15.31 0.77 -3.76
CA PHE A 489 15.08 1.41 -5.05
C PHE A 489 16.08 2.54 -5.40
N ASP A 490 17.20 2.64 -4.68
CA ASP A 490 18.28 3.61 -4.96
C ASP A 490 19.16 3.25 -6.19
N GLN A 491 18.78 2.21 -6.93
CA GLN A 491 19.46 1.63 -8.10
C GLN A 491 20.89 1.11 -7.79
N GLN A 492 21.25 0.92 -6.52
CA GLN A 492 22.54 0.35 -6.13
C GLN A 492 22.47 -1.18 -5.97
N PRO A 493 23.60 -1.91 -6.09
CA PRO A 493 23.63 -3.36 -5.93
C PRO A 493 23.28 -3.88 -4.53
N ASN A 494 23.31 -3.01 -3.50
CA ASN A 494 22.89 -3.27 -2.12
C ASN A 494 23.30 -4.64 -1.54
N ASP A 495 24.52 -5.07 -1.88
CA ASP A 495 25.08 -6.39 -1.62
C ASP A 495 25.87 -6.48 -0.29
N SER A 496 26.02 -5.35 0.41
CA SER A 496 26.67 -5.30 1.73
C SER A 496 25.99 -6.26 2.71
N PRO A 497 26.71 -7.20 3.35
CA PRO A 497 26.09 -8.25 4.15
C PRO A 497 25.28 -7.72 5.35
N ILE A 498 24.00 -8.10 5.42
CA ILE A 498 23.17 -7.92 6.63
C ILE A 498 23.45 -9.01 7.67
N ALA A 499 23.87 -10.20 7.24
CA ALA A 499 24.02 -11.41 8.04
C ALA A 499 25.36 -11.50 8.80
N THR A 500 25.80 -10.41 9.43
CA THR A 500 27.16 -10.25 9.99
C THR A 500 27.40 -10.96 11.32
N SER A 501 26.37 -11.15 12.15
CA SER A 501 26.50 -11.78 13.47
C SER A 501 25.14 -12.28 13.97
N GLU A 502 25.16 -13.13 15.01
CA GLU A 502 23.98 -13.44 15.84
C GLU A 502 23.87 -12.52 17.07
N ASP A 503 24.94 -11.79 17.42
CA ASP A 503 24.94 -10.76 18.47
C ASP A 503 24.17 -9.51 18.00
N PRO A 504 23.07 -9.08 18.66
CA PRO A 504 22.33 -7.87 18.32
C PRO A 504 23.18 -6.59 18.25
N ALA A 505 24.29 -6.50 18.99
CA ALA A 505 25.19 -5.35 18.92
C ALA A 505 26.04 -5.30 17.63
N GLN A 506 26.11 -6.41 16.88
CA GLN A 506 26.99 -6.59 15.72
C GLN A 506 26.27 -7.08 14.44
N ALA A 507 25.01 -7.50 14.57
CA ALA A 507 24.18 -7.96 13.46
C ALA A 507 23.65 -6.78 12.61
N GLY A 508 23.43 -7.03 11.31
CA GLY A 508 22.88 -6.07 10.36
C GLY A 508 23.92 -5.34 9.50
N GLY A 509 25.22 -5.48 9.80
CA GLY A 509 26.28 -4.79 9.08
C GLY A 509 26.14 -3.27 9.14
N ILE A 510 26.14 -2.62 7.97
CA ILE A 510 25.99 -1.16 7.85
C ILE A 510 24.53 -0.70 8.02
N TRP A 511 23.57 -1.54 7.65
CA TRP A 511 22.17 -1.14 7.40
C TRP A 511 21.46 -0.51 8.60
N PRO A 512 21.57 -1.02 9.84
CA PRO A 512 20.95 -0.38 11.01
C PRO A 512 21.47 1.04 11.25
N LYS A 513 22.79 1.25 11.08
CA LYS A 513 23.36 2.59 11.25
C LYS A 513 22.98 3.51 10.09
N GLN A 514 22.87 2.97 8.87
CA GLN A 514 22.46 3.72 7.69
C GLN A 514 21.02 4.23 7.82
N ALA A 515 20.06 3.38 8.21
CA ALA A 515 18.67 3.80 8.49
C ALA A 515 18.60 4.98 9.48
N CYS A 516 19.29 4.85 10.62
CA CYS A 516 19.34 5.91 11.64
C CYS A 516 19.99 7.20 11.13
N SER A 517 21.02 7.09 10.28
CA SER A 517 21.76 8.26 9.76
C SER A 517 21.01 8.98 8.64
N SER A 518 20.29 8.25 7.79
CA SER A 518 19.63 8.79 6.59
C SER A 518 18.24 9.37 6.88
N TRP A 519 17.45 8.72 7.74
CA TRP A 519 16.03 9.05 7.89
C TRP A 519 15.74 9.87 9.15
N GLY A 520 16.35 9.51 10.27
CA GLY A 520 16.07 10.09 11.59
C GLY A 520 16.24 11.61 11.68
N PRO A 521 17.46 12.16 11.46
CA PRO A 521 17.70 13.59 11.50
C PRO A 521 16.86 14.39 10.48
N SER A 522 16.57 13.79 9.33
CA SER A 522 15.75 14.38 8.27
C SER A 522 14.29 14.54 8.73
N LEU A 523 13.72 13.49 9.32
CA LEU A 523 12.36 13.50 9.87
C LEU A 523 12.22 14.44 11.07
N ASN A 524 13.19 14.53 11.98
CA ASN A 524 13.12 15.48 13.10
C ASN A 524 13.29 16.94 12.65
N THR A 525 14.13 17.18 11.63
CA THR A 525 14.21 18.49 10.97
C THR A 525 12.87 18.85 10.30
N SER A 526 12.24 17.90 9.62
CA SER A 526 10.91 18.08 9.01
C SER A 526 9.82 18.33 10.07
N ARG A 527 9.79 17.56 11.17
CA ARG A 527 8.85 17.79 12.29
C ARG A 527 8.93 19.20 12.87
N THR A 528 10.12 19.80 12.83
CA THR A 528 10.36 21.19 13.27
C THR A 528 10.02 22.24 12.21
N ALA A 529 10.28 21.95 10.92
CA ALA A 529 10.24 22.95 9.83
C ALA A 529 8.99 22.89 8.93
N PHE A 530 8.31 21.74 8.85
CA PHE A 530 7.04 21.54 8.13
C PHE A 530 5.86 21.54 9.11
N GLY A 531 5.90 20.68 10.12
CA GLY A 531 4.76 20.31 10.97
C GLY A 531 4.71 18.81 11.19
N VAL A 532 3.52 18.22 11.29
CA VAL A 532 3.40 16.77 11.48
C VAL A 532 3.97 16.02 10.26
N THR A 533 4.98 15.19 10.48
CA THR A 533 5.62 14.35 9.44
C THR A 533 5.66 12.90 9.91
N VAL A 534 5.30 11.96 9.02
CA VAL A 534 5.23 10.51 9.27
C VAL A 534 5.93 9.73 8.16
N ALA A 535 6.31 8.47 8.44
CA ALA A 535 6.74 7.53 7.41
C ALA A 535 5.58 6.57 7.06
N GLY A 536 4.71 6.95 6.12
CA GLY A 536 3.57 6.16 5.64
C GLY A 536 3.96 4.87 4.94
N GLU A 537 5.21 4.75 4.50
CA GLU A 537 5.78 3.48 4.06
C GLU A 537 7.27 3.33 4.42
N PHE A 538 7.64 2.14 4.92
CA PHE A 538 9.02 1.64 4.94
C PHE A 538 8.97 0.11 5.06
N SER A 539 10.05 -0.61 4.76
CA SER A 539 10.10 -2.07 4.89
C SER A 539 11.47 -2.58 5.33
N ASN A 540 11.65 -3.90 5.42
CA ASN A 540 12.99 -4.50 5.54
C ASN A 540 13.70 -4.64 4.18
N GLY A 541 13.12 -4.08 3.10
CA GLY A 541 13.69 -3.98 1.76
C GLY A 541 14.91 -3.07 1.72
N TYR A 542 16.03 -3.59 2.20
CA TYR A 542 17.35 -2.98 2.02
C TYR A 542 17.92 -3.26 0.61
N ASN A 543 17.35 -4.24 -0.09
CA ASN A 543 17.58 -4.57 -1.50
C ASN A 543 16.23 -4.88 -2.19
N ASP A 544 16.24 -4.95 -3.52
CA ASP A 544 15.07 -5.12 -4.38
C ASP A 544 14.84 -6.56 -4.88
N CYS A 545 15.35 -7.57 -4.17
CA CYS A 545 14.96 -8.96 -4.44
C CYS A 545 13.54 -9.28 -3.95
N GLY A 546 12.72 -9.76 -4.87
CA GLY A 546 11.40 -10.31 -4.61
C GLY A 546 10.66 -10.57 -5.92
N LEU A 547 9.82 -11.60 -5.97
CA LEU A 547 9.06 -11.92 -7.18
C LEU A 547 8.20 -10.71 -7.61
N PHE A 548 8.46 -10.19 -8.80
CA PHE A 548 7.80 -9.02 -9.38
C PHE A 548 7.95 -7.71 -8.58
N LEU A 549 8.91 -7.61 -7.65
CA LEU A 549 9.11 -6.42 -6.81
C LEU A 549 9.49 -5.18 -7.65
N THR A 550 10.35 -5.34 -8.66
CA THR A 550 10.62 -4.31 -9.68
C THR A 550 9.66 -4.37 -10.88
N GLY A 551 8.46 -4.94 -10.69
CA GLY A 551 7.43 -5.15 -11.71
C GLY A 551 7.48 -6.55 -12.36
N VAL A 552 6.42 -6.93 -13.08
CA VAL A 552 6.24 -8.30 -13.64
C VAL A 552 7.34 -8.71 -14.63
N ASN A 553 7.87 -7.75 -15.39
CA ASN A 553 9.03 -7.94 -16.28
C ASN A 553 10.28 -7.24 -15.74
N GLY A 554 10.30 -6.94 -14.44
CA GLY A 554 11.42 -6.31 -13.75
C GLY A 554 12.64 -7.22 -13.65
N THR A 555 13.76 -6.63 -13.28
CA THR A 555 14.98 -7.33 -12.88
C THR A 555 15.55 -6.56 -11.70
N ALA A 556 16.02 -7.25 -10.67
CA ALA A 556 16.60 -6.61 -9.50
C ALA A 556 17.93 -5.93 -9.86
N PHE A 557 18.19 -4.77 -9.26
CA PHE A 557 19.50 -4.11 -9.24
C PHE A 557 20.48 -4.84 -8.30
N TYR A 558 19.96 -5.59 -7.31
CA TYR A 558 20.76 -6.39 -6.38
C TYR A 558 21.83 -7.25 -7.09
N GLY A 559 23.09 -7.03 -6.73
CA GLY A 559 24.25 -7.63 -7.42
C GLY A 559 24.48 -9.12 -7.15
N GLY A 560 23.65 -9.76 -6.32
CA GLY A 560 23.80 -11.15 -5.87
C GLY A 560 22.64 -12.05 -6.29
N ASP A 561 22.58 -13.24 -5.68
CA ASP A 561 21.51 -14.21 -5.92
C ASP A 561 20.25 -13.89 -5.07
N CYS A 562 19.14 -13.54 -5.73
CA CYS A 562 17.85 -13.30 -5.07
C CYS A 562 17.21 -14.57 -4.50
N SER A 563 17.68 -15.78 -4.82
CA SER A 563 17.10 -17.04 -4.33
C SER A 563 17.07 -17.14 -2.79
N LEU A 564 18.02 -16.50 -2.11
CA LEU A 564 18.02 -16.37 -0.64
C LEU A 564 16.86 -15.48 -0.16
N TRP A 565 16.64 -14.35 -0.83
CA TRP A 565 15.65 -13.34 -0.43
C TRP A 565 14.23 -13.72 -0.82
N GLU A 566 14.04 -14.55 -1.85
CA GLU A 566 12.74 -15.12 -2.25
C GLU A 566 12.30 -16.36 -1.43
N ASP A 567 13.15 -16.88 -0.52
CA ASP A 567 12.80 -18.02 0.35
C ASP A 567 13.33 -17.86 1.78
N SER A 568 12.52 -17.20 2.62
CA SER A 568 12.81 -17.01 4.05
C SER A 568 12.85 -18.30 4.89
N THR A 569 12.44 -19.45 4.37
CA THR A 569 12.63 -20.74 5.08
C THR A 569 14.10 -21.15 5.14
N THR A 570 14.94 -20.58 4.27
CA THR A 570 16.38 -20.80 4.24
C THR A 570 17.18 -19.89 5.20
N TRP A 571 16.55 -18.87 5.79
CA TRP A 571 17.25 -17.85 6.58
C TRP A 571 17.77 -18.40 7.91
N ASN A 572 19.10 -18.33 8.09
CA ASN A 572 19.79 -18.71 9.31
C ASN A 572 19.65 -17.65 10.42
N ALA A 573 20.22 -17.92 11.59
CA ALA A 573 20.13 -17.04 12.74
C ALA A 573 20.78 -15.66 12.50
N SER A 574 21.92 -15.55 11.78
CA SER A 574 22.57 -14.26 11.53
C SER A 574 21.84 -13.40 10.49
N VAL A 575 21.18 -14.00 9.49
CA VAL A 575 20.25 -13.28 8.59
C VAL A 575 19.09 -12.70 9.41
N LYS A 576 18.45 -13.51 10.26
CA LYS A 576 17.31 -13.08 11.07
C LYS A 576 17.68 -12.02 12.10
N ALA A 577 18.82 -12.17 12.77
CA ALA A 577 19.36 -11.16 13.68
C ALA A 577 19.67 -9.85 12.93
N GLY A 578 20.24 -9.93 11.72
CA GLY A 578 20.52 -8.75 10.90
C GLY A 578 19.27 -8.00 10.45
N VAL A 579 18.27 -8.72 9.94
CA VAL A 579 16.97 -8.14 9.56
C VAL A 579 16.25 -7.55 10.78
N MET A 580 16.29 -8.22 11.93
CA MET A 580 15.75 -7.68 13.20
C MET A 580 16.44 -6.38 13.62
N GLN A 581 17.77 -6.29 13.54
CA GLN A 581 18.49 -5.06 13.87
C GLN A 581 18.24 -3.93 12.86
N PHE A 582 18.00 -4.26 11.59
CA PHE A 582 17.56 -3.30 10.60
C PHE A 582 16.15 -2.79 10.94
N ALA A 583 15.17 -3.68 11.15
CA ALA A 583 13.80 -3.33 11.51
C ALA A 583 13.73 -2.39 12.73
N LEU A 584 14.42 -2.73 13.82
CA LEU A 584 14.48 -1.92 15.05
C LEU A 584 15.07 -0.52 14.79
N ALA A 585 16.14 -0.44 14.01
CA ALA A 585 16.77 0.84 13.65
C ALA A 585 15.86 1.68 12.73
N SER A 586 15.20 1.05 11.76
CA SER A 586 14.25 1.70 10.86
C SER A 586 13.06 2.29 11.63
N MET A 587 12.49 1.53 12.57
CA MET A 587 11.36 1.95 13.42
C MET A 587 11.73 3.11 14.36
N ASP A 588 12.94 3.13 14.92
CA ASP A 588 13.41 4.20 15.82
C ASP A 588 13.82 5.46 15.05
N ALA A 589 14.33 5.30 13.83
CA ALA A 589 14.62 6.42 12.93
C ALA A 589 13.33 7.12 12.46
N THR A 590 12.30 6.35 12.09
CA THR A 590 11.03 6.91 11.60
C THR A 590 10.13 7.41 12.72
N GLN A 591 10.09 6.71 13.86
CA GLN A 591 9.33 6.99 15.09
C GLN A 591 7.79 6.92 14.98
N ASP A 592 7.23 7.48 13.92
CA ASP A 592 5.81 7.45 13.56
C ASP A 592 5.70 6.85 12.16
N TRP A 593 5.27 5.60 12.08
CA TRP A 593 5.50 4.78 10.88
C TRP A 593 4.38 3.80 10.56
N PHE A 594 4.29 3.46 9.27
CA PHE A 594 3.47 2.38 8.76
C PHE A 594 4.35 1.46 7.89
N PHE A 595 4.51 0.20 8.31
CA PHE A 595 5.34 -0.75 7.55
C PHE A 595 4.61 -1.23 6.27
N TRP A 596 5.30 -1.27 5.14
CA TRP A 596 4.84 -1.81 3.86
C TRP A 596 5.31 -3.26 3.69
N THR A 597 4.44 -4.27 3.81
CA THR A 597 3.00 -4.28 4.14
C THR A 597 2.73 -5.28 5.28
N TRP A 598 1.50 -5.34 5.79
CA TRP A 598 1.11 -6.34 6.81
C TRP A 598 1.45 -7.76 6.35
N LYS A 599 1.08 -8.14 5.12
CA LYS A 599 1.31 -9.48 4.56
C LYS A 599 1.50 -9.46 3.06
N ILE A 600 2.36 -10.36 2.58
CA ILE A 600 2.53 -10.70 1.17
C ILE A 600 1.80 -12.02 0.91
N GLY A 601 1.02 -12.06 -0.18
CA GLY A 601 0.30 -13.26 -0.62
C GLY A 601 1.22 -14.36 -1.14
N ALA A 602 0.70 -15.59 -1.16
CA ALA A 602 1.39 -16.70 -1.79
C ALA A 602 1.45 -16.54 -3.31
N ALA A 603 2.57 -16.94 -3.91
CA ALA A 603 2.66 -17.26 -5.33
C ALA A 603 1.92 -18.57 -5.65
N ALA A 604 1.80 -18.91 -6.94
CA ALA A 604 1.08 -20.09 -7.42
C ALA A 604 1.68 -21.45 -6.98
N ASP A 605 2.88 -21.45 -6.37
CA ASP A 605 3.51 -22.62 -5.72
C ASP A 605 3.22 -22.71 -4.21
N GLY A 606 2.53 -21.73 -3.63
CA GLY A 606 2.24 -21.62 -2.20
C GLY A 606 3.30 -20.83 -1.38
N GLY A 607 4.40 -20.39 -1.98
CA GLY A 607 5.46 -19.66 -1.30
C GLY A 607 5.23 -18.15 -1.23
N VAL A 608 5.63 -17.51 -0.12
CA VAL A 608 5.73 -16.04 -0.03
C VAL A 608 7.08 -15.60 -0.61
N ARG A 609 7.05 -14.84 -1.71
CA ARG A 609 8.24 -14.53 -2.54
C ARG A 609 8.84 -13.14 -2.37
N SER A 610 8.32 -12.34 -1.44
CA SER A 610 8.88 -11.03 -1.05
C SER A 610 8.94 -10.84 0.48
N PRO A 611 9.55 -11.78 1.24
CA PRO A 611 9.47 -11.84 2.71
C PRO A 611 10.04 -10.64 3.48
N LEU A 612 10.91 -9.82 2.88
CA LEU A 612 11.37 -8.54 3.46
C LEU A 612 10.24 -7.49 3.58
N TRP A 613 9.11 -7.73 2.91
CA TRP A 613 7.96 -6.82 2.78
C TRP A 613 6.71 -7.33 3.51
N SER A 614 6.86 -8.30 4.42
CA SER A 614 5.75 -8.95 5.12
C SER A 614 5.94 -8.88 6.64
N TYR A 615 5.22 -7.97 7.31
CA TYR A 615 5.28 -7.81 8.77
C TYR A 615 4.84 -9.09 9.50
N GLN A 616 3.71 -9.67 9.09
CA GLN A 616 3.12 -10.90 9.63
C GLN A 616 4.11 -12.08 9.54
N LEU A 617 4.76 -12.27 8.38
CA LEU A 617 5.76 -13.33 8.21
C LEU A 617 7.03 -13.05 9.03
N GLY A 618 7.40 -11.78 9.22
CA GLY A 618 8.53 -11.41 10.07
C GLY A 618 8.31 -11.67 11.56
N LEU A 619 7.08 -11.48 12.05
CA LEU A 619 6.69 -11.89 13.40
C LEU A 619 6.77 -13.41 13.56
N GLN A 620 6.15 -14.17 12.63
CA GLN A 620 6.12 -15.63 12.63
C GLN A 620 7.53 -16.24 12.49
N GLY A 621 8.38 -15.61 11.68
CA GLY A 621 9.71 -16.07 11.35
C GLY A 621 10.80 -15.68 12.35
N GLY A 622 10.52 -14.74 13.27
CA GLY A 622 11.44 -14.29 14.31
C GLY A 622 12.47 -13.25 13.87
N TRP A 623 12.14 -12.41 12.87
CA TRP A 623 12.97 -11.29 12.42
C TRP A 623 12.30 -9.92 12.51
N MET A 624 11.13 -9.84 13.18
CA MET A 624 10.48 -8.58 13.58
C MET A 624 10.22 -8.55 15.08
N PRO A 625 10.30 -7.37 15.73
CA PRO A 625 10.03 -7.25 17.16
C PRO A 625 8.57 -7.57 17.48
N GLN A 626 8.35 -8.28 18.59
CA GLN A 626 7.01 -8.65 19.06
C GLN A 626 6.30 -7.50 19.80
N ASP A 627 7.06 -6.51 20.26
CA ASP A 627 6.56 -5.25 20.82
C ASP A 627 7.26 -4.11 20.05
N PRO A 628 6.56 -3.28 19.25
CA PRO A 628 7.19 -2.26 18.41
C PRO A 628 8.00 -1.24 19.22
N ARG A 629 7.68 -1.06 20.51
CA ARG A 629 8.39 -0.13 21.40
C ARG A 629 9.79 -0.61 21.76
N SER A 630 10.16 -1.87 21.49
CA SER A 630 11.55 -2.32 21.67
C SER A 630 12.53 -1.69 20.68
N ALA A 631 12.03 -0.99 19.66
CA ALA A 631 12.84 -0.14 18.79
C ALA A 631 13.43 1.07 19.52
N VAL A 632 12.74 1.61 20.55
CA VAL A 632 13.07 2.91 21.16
C VAL A 632 14.50 2.94 21.70
N GLY A 633 15.34 3.79 21.09
CA GLY A 633 16.76 3.95 21.43
C GLY A 633 17.74 3.09 20.62
N ALA A 634 17.26 2.30 19.65
CA ALA A 634 18.10 1.57 18.69
C ALA A 634 19.01 2.52 17.89
N TRP A 635 18.54 3.72 17.54
CA TRP A 635 19.32 4.81 16.93
C TRP A 635 20.43 5.27 17.87
N ALA A 636 20.06 5.69 19.08
CA ALA A 636 21.02 6.21 20.07
C ALA A 636 22.14 5.20 20.35
N SER A 637 21.84 3.90 20.33
CA SER A 637 22.82 2.83 20.51
C SER A 637 23.89 2.74 19.40
N ARG A 638 23.70 3.37 18.23
CA ARG A 638 24.66 3.39 17.09
C ARG A 638 25.49 4.69 16.99
N GLY A 639 25.32 5.60 17.95
CA GLY A 639 26.11 6.84 18.04
C GLY A 639 25.86 7.84 16.90
N VAL A 640 24.65 7.84 16.34
CA VAL A 640 24.18 8.88 15.41
C VAL A 640 23.57 10.00 16.25
N VAL A 641 24.01 11.24 16.03
CA VAL A 641 23.53 12.42 16.79
C VAL A 641 22.27 12.99 16.11
N ASP A 642 21.31 13.41 16.92
CA ASP A 642 19.99 13.89 16.50
C ASP A 642 19.82 15.40 16.73
N PRO A 643 19.29 16.19 15.77
CA PRO A 643 18.67 17.47 16.05
C PRO A 643 17.34 17.26 16.81
N PRO A 644 17.24 17.60 18.12
CA PRO A 644 16.12 17.20 18.93
C PRO A 644 14.82 17.90 18.52
N PHE A 645 13.86 17.12 18.04
CA PHE A 645 12.45 17.53 18.03
C PHE A 645 11.88 17.37 19.45
N ASP A 646 11.32 18.43 20.03
CA ASP A 646 10.90 18.46 21.44
C ASP A 646 9.48 17.92 21.70
N GLY A 647 8.79 17.45 20.67
CA GLY A 647 7.40 16.99 20.72
C GLY A 647 6.36 18.09 20.41
N THR A 648 6.77 19.35 20.22
CA THR A 648 5.87 20.50 20.07
C THR A 648 5.68 20.90 18.60
N PHE A 649 4.44 20.84 18.13
CA PHE A 649 4.03 21.46 16.87
C PHE A 649 3.47 22.87 17.09
N SER A 650 3.53 23.73 16.07
CA SER A 650 2.80 25.00 16.07
C SER A 650 1.30 24.76 16.13
N ALA A 651 0.57 25.52 16.95
CA ALA A 651 -0.85 25.25 17.22
C ALA A 651 -1.71 25.08 15.96
N TRP A 652 -1.46 25.85 14.89
CA TRP A 652 -2.20 25.74 13.62
C TRP A 652 -1.98 24.40 12.88
N GLN A 653 -0.83 23.74 13.06
CA GLN A 653 -0.52 22.42 12.48
C GLN A 653 -1.35 21.31 13.14
N THR A 654 -1.86 21.55 14.35
CA THR A 654 -2.71 20.62 15.12
C THR A 654 -4.16 21.09 15.29
N GLY A 655 -4.57 22.16 14.59
CA GLY A 655 -5.95 22.66 14.62
C GLY A 655 -6.28 23.62 15.77
N GLY A 656 -5.27 24.11 16.48
CA GLY A 656 -5.37 25.21 17.43
C GLY A 656 -5.25 26.59 16.78
N ALA A 657 -4.80 27.58 17.56
CA ALA A 657 -4.74 28.98 17.13
C ALA A 657 -3.91 29.20 15.85
N GLY A 658 -4.50 29.88 14.87
CA GLY A 658 -3.91 30.13 13.54
C GLY A 658 -4.30 29.10 12.47
N ALA A 659 -5.04 28.04 12.82
CA ALA A 659 -5.61 27.12 11.85
C ALA A 659 -6.53 27.87 10.86
N GLY A 660 -6.28 27.71 9.56
CA GLY A 660 -7.06 28.35 8.49
C GLY A 660 -6.60 29.76 8.12
N THR A 661 -5.64 30.36 8.83
CA THR A 661 -5.07 31.68 8.47
C THR A 661 -3.83 31.50 7.58
N ILE A 662 -4.01 30.90 6.40
CA ILE A 662 -2.92 30.67 5.43
C ILE A 662 -2.26 32.01 5.06
N ALA A 663 -0.93 32.03 5.03
CA ALA A 663 -0.14 33.22 4.71
C ALA A 663 -0.55 33.82 3.34
N PRO A 664 -0.94 35.12 3.26
CA PRO A 664 -1.41 35.73 2.01
C PRO A 664 -0.44 35.66 0.83
N THR A 665 0.86 35.54 1.08
CA THR A 665 1.86 35.28 0.05
C THR A 665 1.68 33.91 -0.59
N ALA A 666 1.47 32.85 0.20
CA ALA A 666 1.22 31.50 -0.28
C ALA A 666 -0.13 31.41 -1.03
N THR A 667 -1.16 32.11 -0.56
CA THR A 667 -2.44 32.20 -1.29
C THR A 667 -2.31 32.97 -2.60
N ALA A 668 -1.47 34.01 -2.67
CA ALA A 668 -1.21 34.76 -3.90
C ALA A 668 -0.34 33.99 -4.91
N GLU A 669 0.54 33.11 -4.44
CA GLU A 669 1.43 32.30 -5.27
C GLU A 669 0.75 31.00 -5.77
N PHE A 670 -0.02 30.33 -4.90
CA PHE A 670 -0.58 29.00 -5.17
C PHE A 670 -2.11 28.94 -5.25
N GLY A 671 -2.84 30.00 -4.88
CA GLY A 671 -4.32 30.01 -4.86
C GLY A 671 -4.99 30.10 -6.24
N GLN A 672 -4.21 30.08 -7.33
CA GLN A 672 -4.73 30.09 -8.69
C GLN A 672 -5.07 28.66 -9.16
N TRP A 673 -6.36 28.33 -9.17
CA TRP A 673 -6.89 27.07 -9.68
C TRP A 673 -7.74 27.30 -10.95
N PRO A 674 -7.60 26.49 -12.03
CA PRO A 674 -6.50 25.54 -12.25
C PRO A 674 -5.14 26.26 -12.44
N PRO A 675 -4.01 25.52 -12.41
CA PRO A 675 -2.68 26.09 -12.58
C PRO A 675 -2.54 26.79 -13.95
N THR A 676 -1.87 27.94 -13.99
CA THR A 676 -1.69 28.71 -15.24
C THR A 676 -0.76 28.04 -16.27
N SER A 677 -0.05 27.00 -15.85
CA SER A 677 0.81 26.19 -16.71
C SER A 677 0.84 24.74 -16.24
N ILE A 678 0.83 23.83 -17.20
CA ILE A 678 0.95 22.38 -17.01
C ILE A 678 2.18 21.89 -17.76
N ALA A 679 2.92 20.93 -17.17
CA ALA A 679 4.09 20.32 -17.80
C ALA A 679 3.70 19.56 -19.09
N HIS A 680 4.64 19.38 -20.02
CA HIS A 680 4.43 18.74 -21.33
C HIS A 680 3.32 19.37 -22.21
N VAL A 681 2.94 20.63 -21.96
CA VAL A 681 1.98 21.41 -22.76
C VAL A 681 2.67 22.63 -23.36
N ASN A 682 2.49 22.86 -24.67
CA ASN A 682 3.09 24.02 -25.35
C ASN A 682 2.42 25.34 -24.90
N ALA A 683 3.17 26.45 -24.92
CA ALA A 683 2.72 27.74 -24.39
C ALA A 683 1.40 28.26 -24.99
N THR A 684 1.14 27.98 -26.27
CA THR A 684 -0.12 28.35 -26.95
C THR A 684 -1.32 27.49 -26.53
N ALA A 685 -1.09 26.25 -26.07
CA ALA A 685 -2.15 25.32 -25.66
C ALA A 685 -2.58 25.46 -24.19
N GLN A 686 -1.76 26.08 -23.32
CA GLN A 686 -2.03 26.22 -21.88
C GLN A 686 -3.41 26.84 -21.57
N THR A 687 -3.86 27.79 -22.40
CA THR A 687 -5.14 28.51 -22.22
C THR A 687 -6.35 27.80 -22.85
N VAL A 688 -6.13 26.66 -23.53
CA VAL A 688 -7.16 25.90 -24.24
C VAL A 688 -7.17 24.41 -23.84
N LEU A 689 -6.63 24.09 -22.66
CA LEU A 689 -6.58 22.72 -22.17
C LEU A 689 -8.00 22.12 -22.00
N PRO A 690 -8.15 20.79 -22.20
CA PRO A 690 -9.38 20.09 -21.90
C PRO A 690 -9.70 20.22 -20.42
N THR A 691 -10.95 20.54 -20.13
CA THR A 691 -11.51 20.60 -18.79
C THR A 691 -12.86 19.88 -18.78
N TYR A 692 -13.26 19.44 -17.60
CA TYR A 692 -14.59 18.89 -17.35
C TYR A 692 -15.52 19.97 -16.78
N THR A 693 -16.83 19.74 -16.89
CA THR A 693 -17.87 20.67 -16.46
C THR A 693 -18.69 20.09 -15.29
N PRO A 694 -19.01 20.87 -14.25
CA PRO A 694 -19.78 20.40 -13.10
C PRO A 694 -21.27 20.32 -13.47
N THR A 695 -21.68 19.22 -14.10
CA THR A 695 -23.07 18.99 -14.53
C THR A 695 -23.61 17.59 -14.22
N ALA A 696 -22.77 16.66 -13.75
CA ALA A 696 -23.22 15.34 -13.30
C ALA A 696 -23.77 15.40 -11.87
N ALA A 697 -24.69 14.48 -11.55
CA ALA A 697 -25.03 14.22 -10.16
C ALA A 697 -23.81 13.63 -9.42
N VAL A 698 -23.60 14.00 -8.17
CA VAL A 698 -22.49 13.49 -7.36
C VAL A 698 -22.78 12.06 -6.89
N THR A 699 -21.80 11.17 -7.02
CA THR A 699 -21.87 9.81 -6.46
C THR A 699 -21.67 9.86 -4.95
N THR A 700 -22.70 9.53 -4.17
CA THR A 700 -22.60 9.40 -2.71
C THR A 700 -22.21 7.98 -2.31
N LEU A 701 -21.16 7.82 -1.50
CA LEU A 701 -20.80 6.54 -0.91
C LEU A 701 -21.77 6.19 0.23
N MET A 702 -22.47 5.07 0.12
CA MET A 702 -23.46 4.65 1.13
C MET A 702 -22.88 3.60 2.07
N TYR A 703 -23.32 3.61 3.33
CA TYR A 703 -23.13 2.46 4.22
C TYR A 703 -23.95 1.27 3.71
N THR A 704 -23.31 0.10 3.63
CA THR A 704 -24.00 -1.17 3.40
C THR A 704 -23.95 -1.99 4.68
N THR A 705 -25.12 -2.34 5.22
CA THR A 705 -25.21 -3.28 6.35
C THR A 705 -24.54 -4.60 5.98
N PRO A 706 -23.60 -5.12 6.78
CA PRO A 706 -23.08 -6.47 6.61
C PRO A 706 -24.20 -7.51 6.56
N ALA A 707 -24.01 -8.58 5.79
CA ALA A 707 -24.97 -9.69 5.78
C ALA A 707 -25.07 -10.32 7.19
N PRO A 708 -26.28 -10.66 7.67
CA PRO A 708 -26.48 -11.19 9.02
C PRO A 708 -25.79 -12.55 9.19
N THR A 709 -25.12 -12.73 10.33
CA THR A 709 -24.21 -13.86 10.58
C THR A 709 -24.90 -15.21 10.61
N PRO A 710 -24.60 -16.14 9.67
CA PRO A 710 -25.18 -17.47 9.68
C PRO A 710 -24.73 -18.26 10.91
N GLY A 711 -25.69 -18.69 11.73
CA GLY A 711 -25.43 -19.42 12.97
C GLY A 711 -25.80 -18.67 14.25
N ALA A 712 -26.04 -17.35 14.17
CA ALA A 712 -26.71 -16.63 15.25
C ALA A 712 -28.13 -17.20 15.44
N GLY A 713 -28.42 -17.72 16.65
CA GLY A 713 -29.74 -18.25 17.01
C GLY A 713 -30.81 -17.17 17.26
N ALA A 714 -30.55 -15.94 16.84
CA ALA A 714 -31.39 -14.76 16.96
C ALA A 714 -31.28 -13.96 15.66
N THR A 715 -32.33 -13.21 15.32
CA THR A 715 -32.19 -12.09 14.40
C THR A 715 -31.27 -11.07 15.03
N GLU A 716 -30.12 -10.80 14.41
CA GLU A 716 -29.29 -9.65 14.79
C GLU A 716 -30.17 -8.38 14.77
N PRO A 717 -30.15 -7.57 15.84
CA PRO A 717 -30.97 -6.37 15.90
C PRO A 717 -30.55 -5.40 14.80
N THR A 718 -31.54 -4.75 14.17
CA THR A 718 -31.25 -3.60 13.32
C THR A 718 -30.53 -2.53 14.17
N PRO A 719 -29.44 -1.89 13.69
CA PRO A 719 -28.79 -0.82 14.41
C PRO A 719 -29.80 0.22 14.88
N THR A 720 -29.70 0.61 16.15
CA THR A 720 -30.64 1.56 16.78
C THR A 720 -30.20 3.02 16.62
N VAL A 721 -29.04 3.20 16.00
CA VAL A 721 -28.32 4.46 15.76
C VAL A 721 -28.33 4.83 14.27
N SER A 722 -27.93 6.06 13.97
CA SER A 722 -27.63 6.49 12.60
C SER A 722 -26.49 5.65 11.99
N VAL A 723 -26.48 5.52 10.66
CA VAL A 723 -25.46 4.80 9.88
C VAL A 723 -24.77 5.72 8.85
N GLY A 724 -24.91 7.03 9.03
CA GLY A 724 -24.61 8.05 8.04
C GLY A 724 -25.63 8.10 6.88
N ASN A 725 -25.53 9.17 6.09
CA ASN A 725 -26.14 9.33 4.78
C ASN A 725 -25.09 9.31 3.65
N GLY A 726 -23.80 9.23 4.00
CA GLY A 726 -22.67 9.34 3.09
C GLY A 726 -22.21 10.77 2.78
N TRP A 727 -22.77 11.78 3.46
CA TRP A 727 -22.59 13.19 3.09
C TRP A 727 -22.79 14.14 4.29
N VAL A 728 -21.68 14.54 4.94
CA VAL A 728 -21.72 15.35 6.17
C VAL A 728 -22.22 16.78 5.92
N ASN A 729 -21.83 17.42 4.82
CA ASN A 729 -22.19 18.80 4.54
C ASN A 729 -23.42 18.88 3.64
N ALA A 730 -24.60 18.84 4.25
CA ALA A 730 -25.89 19.02 3.56
C ALA A 730 -26.09 20.39 2.87
N ALA A 731 -25.15 21.33 3.02
CA ALA A 731 -25.13 22.59 2.25
C ALA A 731 -24.25 22.53 1.00
N ASP A 732 -23.39 21.51 0.83
CA ASP A 732 -22.70 21.27 -0.43
C ASP A 732 -23.65 20.60 -1.43
N THR A 733 -24.12 21.40 -2.40
CA THR A 733 -24.93 20.94 -3.53
C THR A 733 -24.22 21.12 -4.88
N ALA A 734 -22.88 21.20 -4.89
CA ALA A 734 -22.14 21.36 -6.14
C ALA A 734 -22.19 20.08 -6.99
N LEU A 735 -22.36 20.22 -8.30
CA LEU A 735 -22.42 19.09 -9.24
C LEU A 735 -21.02 18.53 -9.54
N ALA A 736 -20.96 17.24 -9.87
CA ALA A 736 -19.72 16.55 -10.20
C ALA A 736 -19.25 16.84 -11.64
N MET A 737 -17.93 16.80 -11.81
CA MET A 737 -17.23 17.02 -13.06
C MET A 737 -17.48 15.87 -14.04
N THR A 738 -17.87 16.21 -15.27
CA THR A 738 -18.08 15.25 -16.36
C THR A 738 -17.59 15.80 -17.70
N ALA A 739 -17.44 14.92 -18.69
CA ALA A 739 -17.14 15.29 -20.07
C ALA A 739 -18.17 16.31 -20.59
N VAL A 740 -17.70 17.40 -21.20
CA VAL A 740 -18.56 18.39 -21.83
C VAL A 740 -19.28 17.74 -23.02
N ALA A 741 -20.61 17.85 -23.07
CA ALA A 741 -21.41 17.18 -24.08
C ALA A 741 -21.03 17.62 -25.51
N GLY A 742 -20.73 16.66 -26.38
CA GLY A 742 -20.29 16.90 -27.76
C GLY A 742 -18.77 17.09 -27.93
N CYS A 743 -17.99 17.05 -26.85
CA CYS A 743 -16.53 17.16 -26.91
C CYS A 743 -15.81 15.82 -27.08
N THR A 744 -14.81 15.79 -27.97
CA THR A 744 -13.83 14.70 -28.03
C THR A 744 -12.62 15.06 -27.16
N TYR A 745 -12.25 14.17 -26.24
CA TYR A 745 -11.08 14.31 -25.39
C TYR A 745 -9.94 13.39 -25.86
N PRO A 746 -8.66 13.78 -25.72
CA PRO A 746 -7.53 12.84 -25.75
C PRO A 746 -7.69 11.74 -24.68
N ASP A 747 -7.13 10.55 -24.92
CA ASP A 747 -7.01 9.48 -23.92
C ASP A 747 -6.39 10.01 -22.62
N ALA A 748 -7.19 10.07 -21.55
CA ALA A 748 -6.83 10.56 -20.23
C ALA A 748 -5.61 9.84 -19.59
N TRP A 749 -5.24 8.66 -20.10
CA TRP A 749 -4.21 7.80 -19.55
C TRP A 749 -2.96 7.68 -20.43
N ASN A 750 -2.95 8.26 -21.64
CA ASN A 750 -1.80 8.29 -22.55
C ASN A 750 -1.78 9.58 -23.43
N ALA A 751 -2.06 10.74 -22.85
CA ALA A 751 -2.25 11.99 -23.58
C ALA A 751 -0.94 12.65 -24.07
N LEU A 752 0.24 12.28 -23.55
CA LEU A 752 1.47 13.07 -23.72
C LEU A 752 2.00 13.14 -25.16
N SER A 753 1.61 12.20 -26.02
CA SER A 753 1.95 12.17 -27.46
C SER A 753 0.80 12.62 -28.37
N GLN A 754 -0.36 12.97 -27.82
CA GLN A 754 -1.51 13.40 -28.61
C GLN A 754 -1.42 14.89 -29.01
N PRO A 755 -2.07 15.31 -30.11
CA PRO A 755 -2.16 16.73 -30.46
C PRO A 755 -2.82 17.52 -29.33
N ALA A 756 -2.13 18.56 -28.84
CA ALA A 756 -2.72 19.48 -27.88
C ALA A 756 -3.94 20.21 -28.50
N PRO A 757 -5.01 20.49 -27.74
CA PRO A 757 -6.19 21.17 -28.27
C PRO A 757 -5.87 22.53 -28.87
N THR A 758 -6.61 22.91 -29.91
CA THR A 758 -6.48 24.20 -30.60
C THR A 758 -7.56 25.21 -30.19
N ALA A 759 -8.55 24.79 -29.40
CA ALA A 759 -9.62 25.61 -28.84
C ALA A 759 -10.16 24.97 -27.55
N LEU A 760 -10.70 25.80 -26.64
CA LEU A 760 -11.48 25.31 -25.49
C LEU A 760 -12.72 24.56 -26.00
N CYS A 761 -12.98 23.37 -25.48
CA CYS A 761 -14.19 22.65 -25.83
C CYS A 761 -15.37 23.13 -24.99
N THR A 762 -16.30 23.83 -25.63
CA THR A 762 -17.42 24.56 -24.98
C THR A 762 -18.76 23.86 -25.11
N GLY A 763 -18.80 22.69 -25.74
CA GLY A 763 -20.03 21.96 -26.10
C GLY A 763 -20.61 22.40 -27.44
N ALA A 764 -21.89 22.06 -27.66
CA ALA A 764 -22.65 22.35 -28.88
C ALA A 764 -24.01 23.01 -28.56
#